data_AF-A0A094IG59-F1
#
_entry.id   AF-A0A094IG59-F1
#
_cell.length_a   1.000
_cell.length_b   1.000
_cell.length_c   1.000
_cell.angle_alpha   90.00
_cell.angle_beta   90.00
_cell.angle_gamma   90.00
#
_symmetry.space_group_name_H-M   'P 1'
#
loop_
_entity.id
_entity.type
_entity.pdbx_description
1 polymer ?
#
loop_
_entity_poly.entity_id
_entity_poly.type
_entity_poly.pdbx_seq_one_letter_code
_entity_poly.pdbx_strand_id
1 'polypeptide(L)'
;MSLPPSSGSLVSGFPQQGTVDWAQLVGHTASFTLSVLSRFSAANVDLYTLEVGRIVSQRFEISSLGRENVTNGLNGLVSYGILGDILWFGFGSRHVVRAMPSTSEGLMCLALCGVLSEYYNENISPEVLHELVRILKAPPQLTPSILQWKALIRSCAGVFAKTAFGTLVEEMIQYNPYAWYRTTESRGTVATREGFATPKSISEALHGIGSISRGEQKSITISGGNDVGWLAAVAIWLFDLRIRICNAEDVQLFSNCGEQEPQVNIIFERRGSPIGNTSSGEHQTSQGLQCLDRTYVFGRIPWNSLFKGVFGKDFETIITGHPQTLATAIGSAARLLRGIVNAEDEVPKKLISCWQTYVHGSYGQGFLRNILEWFPELESLKHGMEAAASKPFLDAKVRYEQQIEVLRLISEMVVEEGLFPKRAGAEAIYRRQIAKRERFTRQGNDFQRSALVDELGPFAYIYRDPPNPSEGLQLENCIELFMGFKYNQGEYTALAEEGICIYRSILNGMSDDIEISGKIHILPGTIEYHGRPYTQVADYTGSIGRVTYDMLEVVSQYTQVAMDIKETTQQLEVWFNVTGTGNSVLQPLQVTPSALVANLCKAHGWVKCRKSGCKHIYGVPMGNSPQFDVLGRSVQIIKGGKIARCAATTLADRLNYCCIMQDKCIQCCIRTGVSGMQGYELTMDENDELTKNAPVLIVSRIN
;
A
#
# COMPACT_ATOMS: atom_id res chain seq x y z
N MET A 1 -27.91 -73.79 39.71
CA MET A 1 -28.79 -73.02 38.81
C MET A 1 -28.94 -71.65 39.43
N SER A 2 -28.24 -70.68 38.86
CA SER A 2 -27.92 -69.40 39.50
C SER A 2 -28.57 -68.27 38.70
N LEU A 3 -29.44 -67.52 39.37
CA LEU A 3 -29.98 -66.22 38.94
C LEU A 3 -28.87 -65.14 38.96
N PRO A 4 -29.05 -64.02 38.24
CA PRO A 4 -27.98 -63.09 37.89
C PRO A 4 -27.76 -62.01 38.96
N PRO A 5 -26.58 -61.35 39.01
CA PRO A 5 -26.40 -60.14 39.80
C PRO A 5 -26.55 -58.86 38.97
N SER A 6 -27.51 -58.04 39.40
CA SER A 6 -27.50 -56.58 39.61
C SER A 6 -26.43 -55.69 38.93
N SER A 7 -26.92 -54.83 38.03
CA SER A 7 -26.72 -53.37 37.97
C SER A 7 -25.45 -52.76 38.63
N GLY A 8 -24.46 -52.43 37.79
CA GLY A 8 -23.41 -51.48 38.10
C GLY A 8 -23.81 -50.06 37.68
N SER A 9 -23.82 -49.15 38.65
CA SER A 9 -24.04 -47.71 38.51
C SER A 9 -23.00 -47.08 37.58
N LEU A 10 -23.44 -46.56 36.43
CA LEU A 10 -22.65 -45.64 35.60
C LEU A 10 -22.52 -44.31 36.36
N VAL A 11 -21.34 -44.09 36.95
CA VAL A 11 -20.93 -42.77 37.44
C VAL A 11 -20.82 -41.86 36.22
N SER A 12 -21.83 -41.01 36.02
CA SER A 12 -21.77 -39.88 35.09
C SER A 12 -20.68 -38.93 35.59
N GLY A 13 -19.53 -38.93 34.93
CA GLY A 13 -18.49 -37.95 35.17
C GLY A 13 -19.03 -36.55 34.91
N PHE A 14 -18.97 -35.69 35.94
CA PHE A 14 -19.20 -34.26 35.79
C PHE A 14 -18.25 -33.71 34.70
N PRO A 15 -18.72 -32.84 33.79
CA PRO A 15 -17.81 -32.14 32.88
C PRO A 15 -16.87 -31.27 33.74
N GLN A 16 -15.56 -31.53 33.62
CA GLN A 16 -14.55 -30.64 34.18
C GLN A 16 -14.75 -29.25 33.54
N GLN A 17 -15.14 -28.26 34.34
CA GLN A 17 -15.16 -26.86 33.92
C GLN A 17 -13.77 -26.48 33.39
N GLY A 18 -13.68 -26.18 32.09
CA GLY A 18 -12.45 -25.70 31.44
C GLY A 18 -11.94 -26.51 30.24
N THR A 19 -12.42 -27.73 29.98
CA THR A 19 -11.96 -28.54 28.82
C THR A 19 -12.83 -28.33 27.59
N VAL A 20 -12.23 -28.28 26.38
CA VAL A 20 -12.98 -28.19 25.11
C VAL A 20 -13.52 -29.57 24.79
N ASP A 21 -14.83 -29.67 24.57
CA ASP A 21 -15.46 -30.93 24.18
C ASP A 21 -15.29 -31.17 22.67
N TRP A 22 -14.11 -31.63 22.29
CA TRP A 22 -13.79 -32.00 20.90
C TRP A 22 -14.65 -33.16 20.38
N ALA A 23 -15.24 -33.97 21.26
CA ALA A 23 -16.12 -35.07 20.86
C ALA A 23 -17.45 -34.55 20.32
N GLN A 24 -17.94 -33.41 20.83
CA GLN A 24 -19.12 -32.76 20.27
C GLN A 24 -18.91 -32.27 18.84
N LEU A 25 -17.72 -31.81 18.47
CA LEU A 25 -17.42 -31.37 17.09
C LEU A 25 -17.59 -32.52 16.08
N VAL A 26 -17.16 -33.74 16.42
CA VAL A 26 -17.27 -34.91 15.52
C VAL A 26 -18.73 -35.28 15.23
N GLY A 27 -19.63 -35.01 16.18
CA GLY A 27 -21.08 -35.22 16.02
C GLY A 27 -21.86 -33.97 15.61
N HIS A 28 -21.21 -32.80 15.49
CA HIS A 28 -21.88 -31.53 15.26
C HIS A 28 -22.26 -31.37 13.79
N THR A 29 -23.52 -31.02 13.53
CA THR A 29 -23.98 -30.67 12.18
C THR A 29 -24.04 -29.15 12.06
N ALA A 30 -23.05 -28.55 11.38
CA ALA A 30 -23.09 -27.13 11.06
C ALA A 30 -23.98 -26.88 9.85
N SER A 31 -24.93 -25.95 9.97
CA SER A 31 -25.80 -25.53 8.86
C SER A 31 -25.36 -24.18 8.32
N PHE A 32 -25.20 -24.08 7.00
CA PHE A 32 -24.86 -22.84 6.30
C PHE A 32 -25.85 -22.60 5.19
N THR A 33 -26.18 -21.33 4.93
CA THR A 33 -26.89 -20.99 3.70
C THR A 33 -25.98 -21.25 2.50
N LEU A 34 -26.55 -21.60 1.35
CA LEU A 34 -25.77 -21.82 0.12
C LEU A 34 -24.97 -20.58 -0.27
N SER A 35 -25.50 -19.38 0.01
CA SER A 35 -24.81 -18.12 -0.24
C SER A 35 -23.58 -17.94 0.65
N VAL A 36 -23.63 -18.33 1.92
CA VAL A 36 -22.46 -18.32 2.81
C VAL A 36 -21.45 -19.36 2.37
N LEU A 37 -21.89 -20.59 2.10
CA LEU A 37 -21.02 -21.68 1.64
C LEU A 37 -20.26 -21.32 0.35
N SER A 38 -20.95 -20.69 -0.61
CA SER A 38 -20.34 -20.21 -1.85
C SER A 38 -19.24 -19.18 -1.61
N ARG A 39 -19.37 -18.30 -0.60
CA ARG A 39 -18.35 -17.26 -0.30
C ARG A 39 -17.10 -17.88 0.31
N PHE A 40 -17.26 -18.77 1.30
CA PHE A 40 -16.14 -19.45 1.94
C PHE A 40 -15.39 -20.35 0.96
N SER A 41 -16.12 -21.10 0.12
CA SER A 41 -15.51 -21.88 -0.96
C SER A 41 -14.76 -21.01 -1.96
N ALA A 42 -15.33 -19.87 -2.38
CA ALA A 42 -14.67 -18.94 -3.29
C ALA A 42 -13.39 -18.35 -2.70
N ALA A 43 -13.37 -18.08 -1.38
CA ALA A 43 -12.20 -17.60 -0.66
C ALA A 43 -11.16 -18.69 -0.33
N ASN A 44 -11.36 -19.93 -0.79
CA ASN A 44 -10.56 -21.09 -0.42
C ASN A 44 -10.47 -21.31 1.11
N VAL A 45 -11.49 -20.86 1.84
CA VAL A 45 -11.60 -21.07 3.29
C VAL A 45 -12.40 -22.33 3.53
N ASP A 46 -11.73 -23.32 4.11
CA ASP A 46 -12.34 -24.56 4.54
C ASP A 46 -13.31 -24.33 5.72
N LEU A 47 -14.57 -24.75 5.56
CA LEU A 47 -15.61 -24.56 6.58
C LEU A 47 -15.32 -25.34 7.87
N TYR A 48 -14.61 -26.46 7.77
CA TYR A 48 -14.16 -27.20 8.94
C TYR A 48 -13.21 -26.35 9.79
N THR A 49 -12.26 -25.66 9.15
CA THR A 49 -11.33 -24.73 9.81
C THR A 49 -12.06 -23.57 10.48
N LEU A 50 -13.10 -23.01 9.83
CA LEU A 50 -13.95 -21.98 10.44
C LEU A 50 -14.61 -22.50 11.72
N GLU A 51 -15.13 -23.72 11.72
CA GLU A 51 -15.83 -24.29 12.87
C GLU A 51 -14.87 -24.58 14.03
N VAL A 52 -13.67 -25.10 13.74
CA VAL A 52 -12.60 -25.20 14.74
C VAL A 52 -12.25 -23.81 15.28
N GLY A 53 -12.18 -22.79 14.41
CA GLY A 53 -11.95 -21.40 14.81
C GLY A 53 -13.00 -20.87 15.77
N ARG A 54 -14.28 -21.18 15.55
CA ARG A 54 -15.39 -20.83 16.46
C ARG A 54 -15.23 -21.53 17.82
N ILE A 55 -14.87 -22.81 17.83
CA ILE A 55 -14.64 -23.56 19.08
C ILE A 55 -13.48 -22.97 19.86
N VAL A 56 -12.36 -22.66 19.20
CA VAL A 56 -11.23 -21.97 19.83
C VAL A 56 -11.68 -20.63 20.41
N SER A 57 -12.55 -19.92 19.69
CA SER A 57 -13.05 -18.60 20.08
C SER A 57 -13.96 -18.62 21.31
N GLN A 58 -14.54 -19.76 21.69
CA GLN A 58 -15.26 -19.93 22.97
C GLN A 58 -14.33 -19.78 24.18
N ARG A 59 -13.00 -19.83 23.97
CA ARG A 59 -11.98 -19.56 25.00
C ARG A 59 -11.64 -18.09 25.13
N PHE A 60 -12.55 -17.21 24.75
CA PHE A 60 -12.39 -15.78 24.86
C PHE A 60 -13.76 -15.16 25.10
N GLU A 61 -13.85 -14.23 26.04
CA GLU A 61 -15.06 -13.46 26.28
C GLU A 61 -14.80 -12.00 25.89
N ILE A 62 -15.26 -11.64 24.69
CA ILE A 62 -15.12 -10.27 24.17
C ILE A 62 -15.97 -9.30 24.98
N SER A 63 -15.34 -8.20 25.43
CA SER A 63 -16.00 -7.17 26.22
C SER A 63 -16.99 -6.35 25.36
N SER A 64 -17.86 -5.57 25.99
CA SER A 64 -18.78 -4.68 25.27
C SER A 64 -18.02 -3.68 24.39
N LEU A 65 -16.94 -3.09 24.92
CA LEU A 65 -16.04 -2.21 24.18
C LEU A 65 -15.36 -2.95 23.02
N GLY A 66 -14.88 -4.17 23.26
CA GLY A 66 -14.29 -5.01 22.21
C GLY A 66 -15.26 -5.32 21.08
N ARG A 67 -16.53 -5.63 21.38
CA ARG A 67 -17.56 -5.86 20.35
C ARG A 67 -17.84 -4.60 19.54
N GLU A 68 -17.91 -3.45 20.20
CA GLU A 68 -18.08 -2.16 19.53
C GLU A 68 -16.89 -1.88 18.61
N ASN A 69 -15.67 -2.08 19.09
CA ASN A 69 -14.43 -1.93 18.32
C ASN A 69 -14.42 -2.80 17.05
N VAL A 70 -14.74 -4.09 17.18
CA VAL A 70 -14.80 -5.02 16.03
C VAL A 70 -15.92 -4.65 15.06
N THR A 71 -17.09 -4.27 15.57
CA THR A 71 -18.25 -3.85 14.76
C THR A 71 -17.96 -2.55 14.00
N ASN A 72 -17.30 -1.59 14.64
CA ASN A 72 -16.86 -0.34 14.00
C ASN A 72 -15.82 -0.62 12.91
N GLY A 73 -14.89 -1.56 13.14
CA GLY A 73 -13.97 -2.03 12.12
C GLY A 73 -14.69 -2.59 10.89
N LEU A 74 -15.68 -3.46 11.11
CA LEU A 74 -16.54 -4.02 10.05
C LEU A 74 -17.34 -2.96 9.28
N ASN A 75 -17.90 -1.99 10.00
CA ASN A 75 -18.68 -0.90 9.39
C ASN A 75 -17.79 0.06 8.58
N GLY A 76 -16.52 0.22 8.98
CA GLY A 76 -15.53 1.05 8.29
C GLY A 76 -14.91 0.42 7.03
N LEU A 77 -15.21 -0.85 6.74
CA LEU A 77 -14.71 -1.56 5.56
C LEU A 77 -15.32 -1.00 4.28
N VAL A 78 -14.45 -0.49 3.40
CA VAL A 78 -14.80 0.10 2.11
C VAL A 78 -14.64 -0.92 0.97
N SER A 79 -15.39 -0.69 -0.10
CA SER A 79 -15.27 -1.43 -1.34
C SER A 79 -15.61 -0.54 -2.53
N TYR A 80 -14.79 -0.60 -3.57
CA TYR A 80 -14.98 0.11 -4.83
C TYR A 80 -15.31 -0.91 -5.92
N GLY A 81 -16.55 -0.87 -6.42
CA GLY A 81 -17.03 -1.74 -7.49
C GLY A 81 -16.81 -1.12 -8.86
N ILE A 82 -16.33 -1.91 -9.81
CA ILE A 82 -16.06 -1.52 -11.19
C ILE A 82 -16.74 -2.52 -12.14
N LEU A 83 -17.11 -2.07 -13.34
CA LEU A 83 -17.81 -2.85 -14.38
C LEU A 83 -19.16 -3.41 -13.91
N GLY A 84 -20.03 -2.55 -13.38
CA GLY A 84 -21.34 -2.99 -12.90
C GLY A 84 -21.21 -3.98 -11.74
N ASP A 85 -20.27 -3.72 -10.82
CA ASP A 85 -20.07 -4.47 -9.57
C ASP A 85 -19.58 -5.93 -9.75
N ILE A 86 -18.83 -6.17 -10.82
CA ILE A 86 -18.24 -7.49 -11.11
C ILE A 86 -16.82 -7.62 -10.53
N LEU A 87 -16.02 -6.56 -10.64
CA LEU A 87 -14.68 -6.44 -10.08
C LEU A 87 -14.72 -5.48 -8.88
N TRP A 88 -14.19 -5.89 -7.74
CA TRP A 88 -14.16 -5.09 -6.53
C TRP A 88 -12.74 -4.91 -6.01
N PHE A 89 -12.43 -3.70 -5.54
CA PHE A 89 -11.24 -3.41 -4.74
C PHE A 89 -11.68 -3.11 -3.30
N GLY A 90 -11.10 -3.82 -2.33
CA GLY A 90 -11.43 -3.70 -0.91
C GLY A 90 -12.22 -4.90 -0.38
N PHE A 91 -13.13 -4.65 0.57
CA PHE A 91 -13.96 -5.70 1.17
C PHE A 91 -15.35 -5.70 0.55
N GLY A 92 -15.49 -6.42 -0.56
CA GLY A 92 -16.74 -6.52 -1.32
C GLY A 92 -17.92 -7.00 -0.47
N SER A 93 -19.13 -6.73 -0.95
CA SER A 93 -20.38 -7.11 -0.26
C SER A 93 -20.54 -8.64 -0.05
N ARG A 94 -19.79 -9.43 -0.83
CA ARG A 94 -19.75 -10.90 -0.76
C ARG A 94 -18.56 -11.45 0.02
N HIS A 95 -17.70 -10.60 0.56
CA HIS A 95 -16.53 -11.05 1.33
C HIS A 95 -16.94 -11.89 2.56
N VAL A 96 -16.15 -12.92 2.89
CA VAL A 96 -16.42 -13.84 4.01
C VAL A 96 -16.51 -13.15 5.39
N VAL A 97 -15.78 -12.05 5.60
CA VAL A 97 -15.78 -11.28 6.86
C VAL A 97 -17.14 -10.67 7.17
N ARG A 98 -17.99 -10.48 6.16
CA ARG A 98 -19.36 -9.99 6.34
C ARG A 98 -20.31 -11.06 6.89
N ALA A 99 -19.94 -12.35 6.78
CA ALA A 99 -20.76 -13.47 7.23
C ALA A 99 -20.35 -14.01 8.61
N MET A 100 -19.08 -13.87 9.00
CA MET A 100 -18.57 -14.35 10.29
C MET A 100 -19.27 -13.76 11.53
N PRO A 101 -19.65 -12.47 11.59
CA PRO A 101 -20.30 -11.84 12.74
C PRO A 101 -21.71 -12.35 13.07
N SER A 102 -22.24 -13.30 12.30
CA SER A 102 -23.58 -13.86 12.52
C SER A 102 -23.72 -14.63 13.85
N THR A 103 -22.60 -15.01 14.47
CA THR A 103 -22.55 -15.60 15.82
C THR A 103 -21.48 -14.91 16.66
N SER A 104 -21.60 -14.99 17.99
CA SER A 104 -20.59 -14.46 18.93
C SER A 104 -19.21 -15.07 18.72
N GLU A 105 -19.16 -16.38 18.51
CA GLU A 105 -17.93 -17.13 18.30
C GLU A 105 -17.31 -16.79 16.94
N GLY A 106 -18.14 -16.55 15.93
CA GLY A 106 -17.69 -16.11 14.61
C GLY A 106 -17.13 -14.70 14.63
N LEU A 107 -17.76 -13.79 15.39
CA LEU A 107 -17.23 -12.43 15.63
C LEU A 107 -15.88 -12.48 16.35
N MET A 108 -15.75 -13.30 17.39
CA MET A 108 -14.49 -13.45 18.12
C MET A 108 -13.40 -14.14 17.28
N CYS A 109 -13.76 -15.13 16.45
CA CYS A 109 -12.84 -15.76 15.51
C CYS A 109 -12.29 -14.76 14.49
N LEU A 110 -13.18 -13.93 13.94
CA LEU A 110 -12.80 -12.81 13.08
C LEU A 110 -11.87 -11.84 13.83
N ALA A 111 -12.18 -11.51 15.07
CA ALA A 111 -11.37 -10.61 15.89
C ALA A 111 -9.96 -11.16 16.12
N LEU A 112 -9.81 -12.44 16.48
CA LEU A 112 -8.51 -13.08 16.64
C LEU A 112 -7.70 -13.07 15.34
N CYS A 113 -8.33 -13.43 14.21
CA CYS A 113 -7.67 -13.42 12.92
C CYS A 113 -7.25 -11.99 12.51
N GLY A 114 -8.11 -11.00 12.79
CA GLY A 114 -7.87 -9.59 12.51
C GLY A 114 -6.70 -9.02 13.32
N VAL A 115 -6.65 -9.24 14.64
CA VAL A 115 -5.55 -8.71 15.48
C VAL A 115 -4.21 -9.40 15.20
N LEU A 116 -4.23 -10.68 14.82
CA LEU A 116 -3.04 -11.42 14.40
C LEU A 116 -2.49 -10.88 13.08
N SER A 117 -3.33 -10.83 12.03
CA SER A 117 -2.93 -10.35 10.69
C SER A 117 -2.56 -8.86 10.65
N GLU A 118 -3.08 -8.05 11.57
CA GLU A 118 -2.73 -6.63 11.65
C GLU A 118 -1.29 -6.42 12.11
N TYR A 119 -0.78 -7.28 13.01
CA TYR A 119 0.59 -7.20 13.52
C TYR A 119 1.52 -8.21 12.81
N TYR A 120 1.27 -9.49 12.98
CA TYR A 120 2.09 -10.57 12.44
C TYR A 120 1.84 -10.80 10.95
N ASN A 121 2.90 -11.18 10.23
CA ASN A 121 2.77 -11.63 8.85
C ASN A 121 2.07 -12.99 8.75
N GLU A 122 1.69 -13.32 7.52
CA GLU A 122 1.05 -14.56 7.09
C GLU A 122 1.76 -15.88 7.41
N ASN A 123 3.01 -15.84 7.89
CA ASN A 123 3.72 -17.06 8.28
C ASN A 123 3.57 -17.33 9.78
N ILE A 124 3.55 -16.28 10.62
CA ILE A 124 3.48 -16.44 12.08
C ILE A 124 2.01 -16.61 12.53
N SER A 125 1.09 -15.80 12.02
CA SER A 125 -0.32 -15.81 12.44
C SER A 125 -0.97 -17.20 12.37
N PRO A 126 -0.78 -18.00 11.30
CA PRO A 126 -1.37 -19.34 11.22
C PRO A 126 -0.74 -20.34 12.18
N GLU A 127 0.56 -20.20 12.46
CA GLU A 127 1.27 -21.03 13.45
C GLU A 127 0.76 -20.74 14.87
N VAL A 128 0.43 -19.49 15.19
CA VAL A 128 -0.17 -19.12 16.49
C VAL A 128 -1.53 -19.80 16.66
N LEU A 129 -2.44 -19.71 15.68
CA LEU A 129 -3.74 -20.40 15.80
C LEU A 129 -3.59 -21.92 15.85
N HIS A 130 -2.64 -22.48 15.10
CA HIS A 130 -2.34 -23.90 15.15
C HIS A 130 -1.84 -24.34 16.54
N GLU A 131 -0.91 -23.61 17.15
CA GLU A 131 -0.42 -23.91 18.50
C GLU A 131 -1.47 -23.66 19.58
N LEU A 132 -2.35 -22.67 19.43
CA LEU A 132 -3.48 -22.44 20.33
C LEU A 132 -4.43 -23.65 20.37
N VAL A 133 -4.74 -24.24 19.21
CA VAL A 133 -5.55 -25.48 19.12
C VAL A 133 -4.86 -26.65 19.86
N ARG A 134 -3.52 -26.73 19.77
CA ARG A 134 -2.74 -27.76 20.48
C ARG A 134 -2.72 -27.56 21.99
N ILE A 135 -2.63 -26.32 22.46
CA ILE A 135 -2.75 -25.97 23.90
C ILE A 135 -4.11 -26.40 24.43
N LEU A 136 -5.17 -26.24 23.63
CA LEU A 136 -6.52 -26.71 23.94
C LEU A 136 -6.69 -28.24 23.79
N LYS A 137 -5.60 -28.97 23.55
CA LYS A 137 -5.52 -30.44 23.48
C LYS A 137 -6.45 -31.05 22.42
N ALA A 138 -6.60 -30.39 21.28
CA ALA A 138 -7.34 -30.96 20.16
C ALA A 138 -6.68 -32.25 19.68
N PRO A 139 -7.48 -33.29 19.38
CA PRO A 139 -6.97 -34.48 18.71
C PRO A 139 -6.32 -34.13 17.35
N PRO A 140 -5.21 -34.77 16.93
CA PRO A 140 -4.51 -34.42 15.70
C PRO A 140 -5.37 -34.46 14.43
N GLN A 141 -6.38 -35.34 14.40
CA GLN A 141 -7.31 -35.45 13.28
C GLN A 141 -8.31 -34.29 13.20
N LEU A 142 -8.48 -33.55 14.30
CA LEU A 142 -9.33 -32.37 14.38
C LEU A 142 -8.56 -31.06 14.28
N THR A 143 -7.24 -31.10 14.17
CA THR A 143 -6.41 -29.90 14.09
C THR A 143 -6.25 -29.47 12.63
N PRO A 144 -6.74 -28.27 12.23
CA PRO A 144 -6.51 -27.77 10.89
C PRO A 144 -5.03 -27.56 10.61
N SER A 145 -4.63 -27.80 9.38
CA SER A 145 -3.28 -27.54 8.90
C SER A 145 -2.95 -26.05 8.92
N ILE A 146 -1.65 -25.73 8.93
CA ILE A 146 -1.16 -24.35 8.85
C ILE A 146 -1.69 -23.65 7.58
N LEU A 147 -1.79 -24.37 6.46
CA LEU A 147 -2.31 -23.83 5.20
C LEU A 147 -3.81 -23.46 5.28
N GLN A 148 -4.60 -24.28 5.97
CA GLN A 148 -6.01 -24.00 6.24
C GLN A 148 -6.17 -22.74 7.11
N TRP A 149 -5.40 -22.63 8.20
CA TRP A 149 -5.39 -21.42 9.02
C TRP A 149 -4.94 -20.19 8.24
N LYS A 150 -3.95 -20.34 7.37
CA LYS A 150 -3.46 -19.28 6.50
C LYS A 150 -4.56 -18.73 5.60
N ALA A 151 -5.37 -19.60 4.99
CA ALA A 151 -6.49 -19.17 4.14
C ALA A 151 -7.54 -18.37 4.93
N LEU A 152 -7.89 -18.81 6.14
CA LEU A 152 -8.84 -18.10 7.01
C LEU A 152 -8.29 -16.75 7.45
N ILE A 153 -7.04 -16.69 7.94
CA ILE A 153 -6.40 -15.44 8.39
C ILE A 153 -6.27 -14.45 7.23
N ARG A 154 -5.81 -14.90 6.05
CA ARG A 154 -5.73 -14.07 4.85
C ARG A 154 -7.07 -13.42 4.51
N SER A 155 -8.15 -14.18 4.67
CA SER A 155 -9.49 -13.67 4.42
C SER A 155 -9.97 -12.67 5.47
N CYS A 156 -9.33 -12.60 6.64
CA CYS A 156 -9.64 -11.62 7.69
C CYS A 156 -8.63 -10.46 7.74
N ALA A 157 -7.55 -10.55 6.96
CA ALA A 157 -6.47 -9.57 6.99
C ALA A 157 -6.99 -8.21 6.53
N GLY A 158 -6.56 -7.13 7.20
CA GLY A 158 -6.93 -5.76 6.87
C GLY A 158 -8.25 -5.28 7.47
N VAL A 159 -9.03 -6.14 8.13
CA VAL A 159 -10.32 -5.74 8.73
C VAL A 159 -10.15 -4.64 9.78
N PHE A 160 -9.01 -4.63 10.48
CA PHE A 160 -8.71 -3.63 11.52
C PHE A 160 -7.73 -2.54 11.08
N ALA A 161 -7.38 -2.48 9.79
CA ALA A 161 -6.36 -1.56 9.29
C ALA A 161 -6.74 -0.06 9.41
N LYS A 162 -8.04 0.26 9.44
CA LYS A 162 -8.59 1.61 9.66
C LYS A 162 -8.96 1.89 11.12
N THR A 163 -8.75 0.93 12.01
CA THR A 163 -9.11 1.07 13.43
C THR A 163 -7.94 1.57 14.26
N ALA A 164 -8.21 2.00 15.49
CA ALA A 164 -7.17 2.40 16.42
C ALA A 164 -6.29 1.22 16.92
N PHE A 165 -6.60 -0.04 16.59
CA PHE A 165 -5.84 -1.18 17.06
C PHE A 165 -4.36 -1.13 16.63
N GLY A 166 -4.10 -0.90 15.34
CA GLY A 166 -2.73 -0.85 14.81
C GLY A 166 -1.89 0.28 15.43
N THR A 167 -2.51 1.42 15.75
CA THR A 167 -1.86 2.55 16.42
C THR A 167 -1.68 2.31 17.92
N LEU A 168 -2.62 1.63 18.57
CA LEU A 168 -2.50 1.23 19.98
C LEU A 168 -1.35 0.22 20.16
N VAL A 169 -1.19 -0.73 19.24
CA VAL A 169 -0.05 -1.66 19.25
C VAL A 169 1.27 -0.89 19.23
N GLU A 170 1.38 0.12 18.34
CA GLU A 170 2.57 0.96 18.29
C GLU A 170 2.78 1.74 19.59
N GLU A 171 1.73 2.33 20.17
CA GLU A 171 1.79 3.04 21.45
C GLU A 171 2.30 2.12 22.58
N MET A 172 1.77 0.90 22.67
CA MET A 172 2.18 -0.06 23.70
C MET A 172 3.64 -0.49 23.53
N ILE A 173 4.10 -0.64 22.29
CA ILE A 173 5.50 -0.99 21.98
C ILE A 173 6.45 0.16 22.29
N GLN A 174 6.03 1.42 22.13
CA GLN A 174 6.87 2.60 22.43
C GLN A 174 7.27 2.70 23.91
N TYR A 175 6.53 2.05 24.81
CA TYR A 175 6.94 1.92 26.21
C TYR A 175 8.13 0.97 26.40
N ASN A 176 8.56 0.20 25.41
CA ASN A 176 9.73 -0.68 25.55
C ASN A 176 11.04 0.16 25.66
N PRO A 177 11.68 0.23 26.84
CA PRO A 177 12.90 1.02 27.00
C PRO A 177 14.12 0.37 26.33
N TYR A 178 13.99 -0.89 25.92
CA TYR A 178 15.03 -1.68 25.27
C TYR A 178 14.80 -1.82 23.76
N ALA A 179 13.72 -1.25 23.21
CA ALA A 179 13.55 -1.15 21.76
C ALA A 179 14.70 -0.30 21.21
N TRP A 180 15.54 -0.89 20.36
CA TRP A 180 16.75 -0.23 19.87
C TRP A 180 16.37 0.78 18.78
N TYR A 181 16.03 2.01 19.17
CA TYR A 181 15.93 3.15 18.25
C TYR A 181 17.31 3.66 17.75
N ARG A 182 18.41 2.89 17.88
CA ARG A 182 19.74 3.38 17.48
C ARG A 182 19.98 3.22 15.98
N THR A 183 19.68 4.30 15.27
CA THR A 183 20.14 4.69 13.92
C THR A 183 21.64 4.99 13.83
N THR A 184 22.48 4.58 14.78
CA THR A 184 23.93 4.78 14.70
C THR A 184 24.67 3.46 14.67
N GLU A 185 25.17 3.15 13.47
CA GLU A 185 26.28 2.24 13.24
C GLU A 185 27.44 2.54 14.20
N SER A 186 27.57 1.74 15.25
CA SER A 186 28.89 1.44 15.80
C SER A 186 29.47 0.29 14.98
N ARG A 187 30.13 0.64 13.86
CA ARG A 187 31.10 -0.20 13.12
C ARG A 187 30.79 -1.71 13.06
N GLY A 188 30.21 -2.14 11.94
CA GLY A 188 30.49 -3.46 11.36
C GLY A 188 29.79 -4.67 11.98
N THR A 189 28.88 -4.49 12.93
CA THR A 189 27.97 -5.57 13.36
C THR A 189 26.57 -5.25 12.90
N VAL A 190 26.04 -6.11 12.03
CA VAL A 190 24.66 -6.10 11.55
C VAL A 190 23.73 -5.84 12.73
N ALA A 191 22.90 -4.80 12.66
CA ALA A 191 21.85 -4.54 13.63
C ALA A 191 21.16 -5.86 13.97
N THR A 192 21.34 -6.34 15.20
CA THR A 192 20.89 -7.65 15.62
C THR A 192 19.36 -7.63 15.66
N ARG A 193 18.77 -8.27 14.65
CA ARG A 193 17.32 -8.53 14.47
C ARG A 193 16.62 -8.62 15.81
N GLU A 194 15.61 -7.80 16.08
CA GLU A 194 14.75 -8.03 17.25
C GLU A 194 14.10 -9.42 17.09
N GLY A 195 14.09 -10.20 18.17
CA GLY A 195 13.63 -11.58 18.08
C GLY A 195 12.14 -11.70 18.36
N PHE A 196 11.40 -12.45 17.55
CA PHE A 196 9.97 -12.73 17.77
C PHE A 196 9.76 -13.79 18.82
N ALA A 197 8.74 -13.61 19.66
CA ALA A 197 8.18 -14.67 20.46
C ALA A 197 7.81 -15.89 19.58
N THR A 198 8.10 -17.11 20.04
CA THR A 198 7.68 -18.33 19.34
C THR A 198 6.16 -18.36 19.25
N PRO A 199 5.57 -18.89 18.15
CA PRO A 199 4.12 -19.00 18.02
C PRO A 199 3.44 -19.69 19.22
N LYS A 200 4.13 -20.69 19.78
CA LYS A 200 3.73 -21.35 21.01
C LYS A 200 3.63 -20.40 22.21
N SER A 201 4.66 -19.59 22.47
CA SER A 201 4.66 -18.65 23.60
C SER A 201 3.56 -17.59 23.45
N ILE A 202 3.35 -17.09 22.23
CA ILE A 202 2.25 -16.15 21.91
C ILE A 202 0.90 -16.82 22.20
N SER A 203 0.73 -18.08 21.80
CA SER A 203 -0.50 -18.85 22.01
C SER A 203 -0.78 -19.11 23.49
N GLU A 204 0.25 -19.39 24.29
CA GLU A 204 0.14 -19.55 25.75
C GLU A 204 -0.31 -18.24 26.42
N ALA A 205 0.21 -17.10 25.97
CA ALA A 205 -0.16 -15.78 26.46
C ALA A 205 -1.58 -15.40 26.09
N LEU A 206 -1.98 -15.62 24.83
CA LEU A 206 -3.37 -15.44 24.39
C LEU A 206 -4.31 -16.34 25.17
N HIS A 207 -3.97 -17.61 25.39
CA HIS A 207 -4.78 -18.51 26.19
C HIS A 207 -4.97 -17.99 27.63
N GLY A 208 -3.89 -17.48 28.25
CA GLY A 208 -3.94 -16.85 29.56
C GLY A 208 -4.82 -15.60 29.62
N ILE A 209 -4.71 -14.71 28.64
CA ILE A 209 -5.60 -13.54 28.48
C ILE A 209 -7.06 -13.99 28.32
N GLY A 210 -7.29 -15.03 27.53
CA GLY A 210 -8.61 -15.64 27.37
C GLY A 210 -9.19 -16.11 28.71
N SER A 211 -8.40 -16.80 29.53
CA SER A 211 -8.83 -17.25 30.86
C SER A 211 -9.15 -16.09 31.82
N ILE A 212 -8.43 -14.98 31.72
CA ILE A 212 -8.78 -13.74 32.46
C ILE A 212 -10.10 -13.16 31.96
N SER A 213 -10.30 -13.08 30.64
CA SER A 213 -11.53 -12.51 30.06
C SER A 213 -12.79 -13.24 30.53
N ARG A 214 -12.70 -14.56 30.76
CA ARG A 214 -13.79 -15.41 31.28
C ARG A 214 -13.91 -15.42 32.81
N GLY A 215 -13.03 -14.70 33.52
CA GLY A 215 -12.98 -14.70 34.98
C GLY A 215 -12.45 -16.00 35.60
N GLU A 216 -11.86 -16.90 34.83
CA GLU A 216 -11.24 -18.15 35.33
C GLU A 216 -9.91 -17.87 36.05
N GLN A 217 -9.24 -16.79 35.67
CA GLN A 217 -7.97 -16.34 36.26
C GLN A 217 -8.05 -14.85 36.62
N LYS A 218 -7.49 -14.48 37.78
CA LYS A 218 -7.53 -13.09 38.28
C LYS A 218 -6.51 -12.19 37.59
N SER A 219 -5.29 -12.68 37.41
CA SER A 219 -4.22 -11.93 36.77
C SER A 219 -3.16 -12.83 36.12
N ILE A 220 -2.43 -12.27 35.15
CA ILE A 220 -1.28 -12.91 34.48
C ILE A 220 -0.13 -11.92 34.38
N THR A 221 1.10 -12.43 34.45
CA THR A 221 2.31 -11.67 34.12
C THR A 221 2.94 -12.22 32.86
N ILE A 222 3.20 -11.35 31.89
CA ILE A 222 3.77 -11.72 30.60
C ILE A 222 5.03 -10.88 30.40
N SER A 223 6.16 -11.54 30.13
CA SER A 223 7.45 -10.88 29.94
C SER A 223 8.06 -11.20 28.57
N GLY A 224 8.71 -10.20 27.95
CA GLY A 224 9.30 -10.37 26.62
C GLY A 224 9.69 -9.07 25.91
N GLY A 225 9.89 -9.15 24.59
CA GLY A 225 10.21 -8.03 23.71
C GLY A 225 8.96 -7.29 23.20
N ASN A 226 8.97 -6.80 21.96
CA ASN A 226 7.86 -6.01 21.42
C ASN A 226 6.52 -6.78 21.36
N ASP A 227 6.55 -8.10 21.29
CA ASP A 227 5.35 -8.95 21.30
C ASP A 227 4.48 -8.77 22.56
N VAL A 228 5.09 -8.44 23.72
CA VAL A 228 4.28 -8.15 24.92
C VAL A 228 3.54 -6.82 24.82
N GLY A 229 4.03 -5.87 24.03
CA GLY A 229 3.31 -4.64 23.70
C GLY A 229 2.09 -4.91 22.82
N TRP A 230 2.20 -5.84 21.86
CA TRP A 230 1.04 -6.30 21.08
C TRP A 230 0.00 -7.02 21.96
N LEU A 231 0.43 -7.92 22.87
CA LEU A 231 -0.46 -8.59 23.81
C LEU A 231 -1.17 -7.59 24.75
N ALA A 232 -0.48 -6.54 25.18
CA ALA A 232 -1.06 -5.44 25.94
C ALA A 232 -2.20 -4.74 25.17
N ALA A 233 -1.97 -4.43 23.89
CA ALA A 233 -2.97 -3.83 23.02
C ALA A 233 -4.17 -4.77 22.80
N VAL A 234 -3.95 -6.08 22.64
CA VAL A 234 -5.04 -7.08 22.54
C VAL A 234 -5.88 -7.11 23.83
N ALA A 235 -5.22 -7.13 24.99
CA ALA A 235 -5.89 -7.15 26.30
C ALA A 235 -6.78 -5.91 26.51
N ILE A 236 -6.30 -4.73 26.14
CA ILE A 236 -7.10 -3.49 26.20
C ILE A 236 -8.22 -3.51 25.14
N TRP A 237 -7.86 -3.71 23.87
CA TRP A 237 -8.75 -3.38 22.75
C TRP A 237 -9.88 -4.39 22.54
N LEU A 238 -9.63 -5.68 22.77
CA LEU A 238 -10.66 -6.73 22.63
C LEU A 238 -11.36 -7.07 23.94
N PHE A 239 -10.63 -7.03 25.06
CA PHE A 239 -11.10 -7.59 26.31
C PHE A 239 -11.35 -6.55 27.40
N ASP A 240 -11.03 -5.28 27.15
CA ASP A 240 -11.18 -4.17 28.13
C ASP A 240 -10.52 -4.51 29.48
N LEU A 241 -9.36 -5.14 29.43
CA LEU A 241 -8.64 -5.56 30.63
C LEU A 241 -7.77 -4.44 31.18
N ARG A 242 -7.65 -4.43 32.51
CA ARG A 242 -6.71 -3.55 33.22
C ARG A 242 -5.29 -4.09 33.11
N ILE A 243 -4.39 -3.26 32.62
CA ILE A 243 -2.99 -3.59 32.39
C ILE A 243 -2.03 -2.65 33.12
N ARG A 244 -0.86 -3.19 33.45
CA ARG A 244 0.29 -2.44 33.95
C ARG A 244 1.52 -2.83 33.13
N ILE A 245 2.27 -1.86 32.63
CA ILE A 245 3.51 -2.07 31.88
C ILE A 245 4.68 -1.60 32.74
N CYS A 246 5.67 -2.48 32.92
CA CYS A 246 6.92 -2.20 33.62
C CYS A 246 8.14 -2.52 32.75
N ASN A 247 9.29 -1.93 33.08
CA ASN A 247 10.58 -2.40 32.58
C ASN A 247 11.10 -3.62 33.37
N ALA A 248 12.29 -4.12 33.03
CA ALA A 248 12.89 -5.28 33.70
C ALA A 248 13.26 -5.00 35.17
N GLU A 249 13.30 -3.73 35.58
CA GLU A 249 13.54 -3.27 36.95
C GLU A 249 12.23 -3.00 37.72
N ASP A 250 11.07 -3.45 37.22
CA ASP A 250 9.72 -3.22 37.76
C ASP A 250 9.32 -1.73 37.91
N VAL A 251 9.99 -0.84 37.18
CA VAL A 251 9.58 0.57 37.08
C VAL A 251 8.37 0.65 36.17
N GLN A 252 7.25 1.15 36.71
CA GLN A 252 6.03 1.35 35.95
C GLN A 252 6.22 2.41 34.87
N LEU A 253 5.94 2.02 33.62
CA LEU A 253 5.99 2.88 32.44
C LEU A 253 4.59 3.32 32.02
N PHE A 254 3.59 2.46 32.21
CA PHE A 254 2.20 2.73 31.90
C PHE A 254 1.26 1.92 32.79
N SER A 255 0.05 2.44 33.05
CA SER A 255 -1.04 1.71 33.70
C SER A 255 -2.38 2.36 33.35
N ASN A 256 -3.39 1.54 33.06
CA ASN A 256 -4.80 1.98 32.96
C ASN A 256 -5.66 1.49 34.14
N CYS A 257 -5.03 1.03 35.22
CA CYS A 257 -5.74 0.34 36.31
C CYS A 257 -6.48 1.28 37.28
N GLY A 258 -6.15 2.58 37.29
CA GLY A 258 -6.63 3.50 38.33
C GLY A 258 -6.19 3.03 39.72
N GLU A 259 -7.15 2.86 40.64
CA GLU A 259 -6.92 2.33 41.99
C GLU A 259 -7.06 0.79 42.08
N GLN A 260 -7.41 0.12 40.99
CA GLN A 260 -7.64 -1.32 40.97
C GLN A 260 -6.37 -2.10 40.66
N GLU A 261 -6.35 -3.39 41.03
CA GLU A 261 -5.24 -4.29 40.68
C GLU A 261 -5.22 -4.60 39.17
N PRO A 262 -4.01 -4.72 38.57
CA PRO A 262 -3.86 -5.10 37.18
C PRO A 262 -4.28 -6.56 36.95
N GLN A 263 -5.01 -6.78 35.87
CA GLN A 263 -5.33 -8.12 35.38
C GLN A 263 -4.20 -8.66 34.49
N VAL A 264 -3.53 -7.79 33.72
CA VAL A 264 -2.39 -8.18 32.89
C VAL A 264 -1.18 -7.32 33.23
N ASN A 265 -0.14 -7.96 33.77
CA ASN A 265 1.15 -7.34 34.02
C ASN A 265 2.07 -7.62 32.84
N ILE A 266 2.59 -6.58 32.21
CA ILE A 266 3.49 -6.64 31.06
C ILE A 266 4.87 -6.18 31.51
N ILE A 267 5.89 -7.00 31.24
CA ILE A 267 7.27 -6.70 31.60
C ILE A 267 8.13 -6.73 30.34
N PHE A 268 8.68 -5.59 29.94
CA PHE A 268 9.68 -5.56 28.89
C PHE A 268 11.00 -6.12 29.42
N GLU A 269 11.58 -7.09 28.73
CA GLU A 269 12.83 -7.73 29.13
C GLU A 269 14.05 -7.22 28.35
N ARG A 270 15.19 -7.13 29.04
CA ARG A 270 16.48 -6.85 28.41
C ARG A 270 17.01 -8.12 27.75
N ARG A 271 17.37 -8.04 26.47
CA ARG A 271 17.90 -9.18 25.70
C ARG A 271 19.09 -9.82 26.43
N GLY A 272 18.96 -11.10 26.80
CA GLY A 272 20.01 -11.89 27.48
C GLY A 272 19.86 -12.04 28.99
N SER A 273 18.81 -11.50 29.63
CA SER A 273 18.51 -11.84 31.03
C SER A 273 17.95 -13.27 31.12
N PRO A 274 18.50 -14.14 31.97
CA PRO A 274 17.86 -15.41 32.28
C PRO A 274 16.53 -15.15 33.00
N ILE A 275 15.51 -15.93 32.65
CA ILE A 275 14.18 -15.94 33.27
C ILE A 275 14.36 -16.07 34.78
N GLY A 276 14.21 -14.97 35.50
CA GLY A 276 14.07 -14.98 36.95
C GLY A 276 12.65 -15.41 37.26
N ASN A 277 12.45 -16.68 37.61
CA ASN A 277 11.19 -17.16 38.17
C ASN A 277 10.91 -16.41 39.48
N THR A 278 10.28 -15.24 39.40
CA THR A 278 9.73 -14.53 40.56
C THR A 278 8.33 -15.08 40.78
N SER A 279 8.29 -16.21 41.48
CA SER A 279 7.07 -16.74 42.07
C SER A 279 6.75 -15.94 43.33
N SER A 280 5.68 -15.16 43.32
CA SER A 280 5.07 -14.64 44.56
C SER A 280 3.55 -14.51 44.43
N GLY A 281 2.82 -15.32 45.20
CA GLY A 281 1.38 -15.19 45.42
C GLY A 281 0.51 -16.23 44.70
N GLU A 282 -0.22 -17.04 45.48
CA GLU A 282 -1.22 -18.00 45.00
C GLU A 282 -2.24 -17.30 44.07
N HIS A 283 -2.40 -17.82 42.84
CA HIS A 283 -3.19 -17.34 41.70
C HIS A 283 -2.53 -16.43 40.65
N GLN A 284 -1.22 -16.19 40.70
CA GLN A 284 -0.49 -15.51 39.61
C GLN A 284 0.22 -16.52 38.70
N THR A 285 -0.02 -16.47 37.39
CA THR A 285 0.76 -17.22 36.38
C THR A 285 1.73 -16.29 35.69
N SER A 286 3.01 -16.67 35.61
CA SER A 286 4.04 -15.94 34.87
C SER A 286 4.36 -16.69 33.57
N GLN A 287 4.45 -15.97 32.46
CA GLN A 287 4.82 -16.49 31.14
C GLN A 287 5.90 -15.63 30.48
N GLY A 288 7.05 -16.22 30.18
CA GLY A 288 8.13 -15.56 29.44
C GLY A 288 8.11 -15.95 27.96
N LEU A 289 8.20 -14.97 27.06
CA LEU A 289 8.20 -15.19 25.61
C LEU A 289 9.58 -15.60 25.09
N GLN A 290 9.68 -16.79 24.47
CA GLN A 290 10.93 -17.26 23.86
C GLN A 290 11.17 -16.62 22.49
N CYS A 291 12.37 -16.06 22.23
CA CYS A 291 12.64 -15.28 21.01
C CYS A 291 13.34 -16.06 19.86
N LEU A 292 12.95 -15.82 18.61
CA LEU A 292 13.56 -16.31 17.35
C LEU A 292 14.16 -15.18 16.51
N ASP A 293 15.20 -15.47 15.73
CA ASP A 293 15.99 -14.46 15.02
C ASP A 293 15.46 -14.21 13.59
N ARG A 294 14.48 -13.32 13.40
CA ARG A 294 13.93 -12.92 12.08
C ARG A 294 13.04 -11.65 12.19
N THR A 295 12.99 -10.89 11.08
CA THR A 295 12.12 -9.74 10.66
C THR A 295 11.67 -8.67 11.67
N TYR A 296 11.28 -7.49 11.18
CA TYR A 296 10.75 -6.39 12.00
C TYR A 296 9.22 -6.41 11.94
N VAL A 297 8.54 -6.37 13.08
CA VAL A 297 7.08 -6.17 13.15
C VAL A 297 6.81 -5.03 14.12
N PHE A 298 5.99 -4.10 13.67
CA PHE A 298 5.62 -2.89 14.39
C PHE A 298 4.20 -2.50 14.01
N GLY A 299 3.59 -1.61 14.81
CA GLY A 299 2.24 -1.13 14.54
C GLY A 299 2.16 -0.13 13.40
N ARG A 300 0.98 0.47 13.26
CA ARG A 300 0.74 1.58 12.33
C ARG A 300 1.07 2.91 12.98
N ILE A 301 1.61 3.85 12.20
CA ILE A 301 1.95 5.19 12.68
C ILE A 301 1.05 6.23 12.00
N PRO A 302 0.35 7.08 12.75
CA PRO A 302 -0.44 8.17 12.19
C PRO A 302 0.40 9.12 11.33
N TRP A 303 -0.20 9.61 10.24
CA TRP A 303 0.42 10.55 9.30
C TRP A 303 0.91 11.84 9.96
N ASN A 304 0.13 12.38 10.91
CA ASN A 304 0.46 13.59 11.66
C ASN A 304 1.62 13.46 12.65
N SER A 305 2.10 12.24 12.89
CA SER A 305 3.24 11.96 13.77
C SER A 305 4.19 10.94 13.13
N LEU A 306 4.27 10.87 11.80
CA LEU A 306 5.01 9.81 11.12
C LEU A 306 6.50 9.89 11.46
N PHE A 307 7.13 11.02 11.22
CA PHE A 307 8.56 11.21 11.43
C PHE A 307 8.90 11.15 12.90
N LYS A 308 8.08 11.75 13.77
CA LYS A 308 8.24 11.62 15.22
C LYS A 308 8.10 10.16 15.68
N GLY A 309 7.12 9.42 15.17
CA GLY A 309 6.89 8.02 15.54
C GLY A 309 7.99 7.08 15.05
N VAL A 310 8.55 7.32 13.86
CA VAL A 310 9.62 6.49 13.28
C VAL A 310 11.00 6.85 13.86
N PHE A 311 11.33 8.15 13.94
CA PHE A 311 12.67 8.63 14.28
C PHE A 311 12.80 9.20 15.69
N GLY A 312 11.69 9.36 16.42
CA GLY A 312 11.68 9.79 17.81
C GLY A 312 12.43 11.11 18.03
N LYS A 313 13.31 11.08 19.04
CA LYS A 313 14.10 12.25 19.47
C LYS A 313 15.04 12.79 18.40
N ASP A 314 15.47 11.97 17.45
CA ASP A 314 16.36 12.42 16.37
C ASP A 314 15.62 13.41 15.46
N PHE A 315 14.37 13.11 15.11
CA PHE A 315 13.54 14.03 14.33
C PHE A 315 13.20 15.30 15.12
N GLU A 316 12.86 15.17 16.41
CA GLU A 316 12.64 16.34 17.27
C GLU A 316 13.88 17.23 17.35
N THR A 317 15.07 16.64 17.42
CA THR A 317 16.35 17.38 17.42
C THR A 317 16.58 18.09 16.09
N ILE A 318 16.22 17.46 14.97
CA ILE A 318 16.36 18.07 13.63
C ILE A 318 15.35 19.21 13.45
N ILE A 319 14.08 19.00 13.79
CA ILE A 319 13.03 20.01 13.57
C ILE A 319 13.21 21.22 14.50
N THR A 320 13.69 21.02 15.73
CA THR A 320 13.94 22.11 16.68
C THR A 320 15.32 22.75 16.50
N GLY A 321 16.36 21.94 16.28
CA GLY A 321 17.74 22.42 16.17
C GLY A 321 18.11 22.96 14.79
N HIS A 322 17.55 22.40 13.71
CA HIS A 322 17.91 22.76 12.33
C HIS A 322 16.69 22.85 11.38
N PRO A 323 15.61 23.56 11.74
CA PRO A 323 14.37 23.62 10.95
C PRO A 323 14.60 24.13 9.52
N GLN A 324 15.49 25.11 9.34
CA GLN A 324 15.77 25.70 8.03
C GLN A 324 16.45 24.73 7.07
N THR A 325 17.25 23.79 7.57
CA THR A 325 17.91 22.78 6.74
C THR A 325 16.87 21.84 6.14
N LEU A 326 15.94 21.34 6.96
CA LEU A 326 14.87 20.47 6.52
C LEU A 326 13.85 21.20 5.62
N ALA A 327 13.47 22.43 5.97
CA ALA A 327 12.59 23.26 5.15
C ALA A 327 13.21 23.54 3.77
N THR A 328 14.51 23.89 3.75
CA THR A 328 15.25 24.14 2.51
C THR A 328 15.34 22.90 1.65
N ALA A 329 15.57 21.73 2.25
CA ALA A 329 15.59 20.45 1.55
C ALA A 329 14.27 20.18 0.81
N ILE A 330 13.15 20.22 1.54
CA ILE A 330 11.81 19.95 1.00
C ILE A 330 11.43 20.97 -0.07
N GLY A 331 11.65 22.27 0.21
CA GLY A 331 11.36 23.33 -0.76
C GLY A 331 12.22 23.26 -2.02
N SER A 332 13.50 22.92 -1.87
CA SER A 332 14.40 22.75 -3.02
C SER A 332 14.01 21.52 -3.86
N ALA A 333 13.54 20.44 -3.22
CA ALA A 333 12.93 19.30 -3.90
C ALA A 333 11.77 19.78 -4.78
N ALA A 334 10.80 20.46 -4.17
CA ALA A 334 9.63 20.99 -4.85
C ALA A 334 9.99 21.82 -6.09
N ARG A 335 10.99 22.70 -5.96
CA ARG A 335 11.50 23.54 -7.05
C ARG A 335 12.13 22.75 -8.17
N LEU A 336 12.91 21.72 -7.83
CA LEU A 336 13.57 20.89 -8.82
C LEU A 336 12.57 20.07 -9.60
N LEU A 337 11.67 19.36 -8.91
CA LEU A 337 10.59 18.61 -9.56
C LEU A 337 9.79 19.55 -10.48
N ARG A 338 9.55 20.79 -10.03
CA ARG A 338 8.90 21.80 -10.88
C ARG A 338 9.73 22.11 -12.11
N GLY A 339 11.04 22.30 -12.00
CA GLY A 339 11.92 22.59 -13.13
C GLY A 339 11.94 21.47 -14.17
N ILE A 340 11.95 20.21 -13.73
CA ILE A 340 11.90 19.03 -14.61
C ILE A 340 10.59 19.02 -15.41
N VAL A 341 9.46 19.12 -14.69
CA VAL A 341 8.12 19.16 -15.30
C VAL A 341 7.97 20.38 -16.21
N ASN A 342 8.48 21.54 -15.77
CA ASN A 342 8.39 22.80 -16.49
C ASN A 342 9.41 22.99 -17.57
N ALA A 343 10.25 22.01 -17.80
CA ALA A 343 11.03 22.03 -18.99
C ALA A 343 12.06 23.16 -19.09
N GLU A 344 12.64 23.54 -17.95
CA GLU A 344 13.54 24.68 -17.87
C GLU A 344 14.88 24.39 -18.60
N ASP A 345 15.47 25.42 -19.22
CA ASP A 345 16.64 25.27 -20.10
C ASP A 345 17.87 24.73 -19.34
N GLU A 346 17.94 24.97 -18.03
CA GLU A 346 18.99 24.52 -17.12
C GLU A 346 18.85 23.05 -16.71
N VAL A 347 17.76 22.37 -17.09
CA VAL A 347 17.52 20.95 -16.77
C VAL A 347 18.15 20.06 -17.85
N PRO A 348 18.98 19.07 -17.47
CA PRO A 348 19.55 18.14 -18.44
C PRO A 348 18.48 17.37 -19.22
N LYS A 349 18.55 17.39 -20.55
CA LYS A 349 17.57 16.74 -21.46
C LYS A 349 17.35 15.26 -21.17
N LYS A 350 18.41 14.57 -20.72
CA LYS A 350 18.34 13.16 -20.33
C LYS A 350 17.45 12.94 -19.10
N LEU A 351 17.45 13.89 -18.17
CA LEU A 351 16.62 13.84 -16.97
C LEU A 351 15.13 13.95 -17.31
N ILE A 352 14.84 14.88 -18.21
CA ILE A 352 13.51 15.15 -18.73
C ILE A 352 12.94 13.91 -19.41
N SER A 353 13.74 13.21 -20.20
CA SER A 353 13.33 11.96 -20.84
C SER A 353 13.06 10.82 -19.85
N CYS A 354 13.65 10.87 -18.65
CA CYS A 354 13.45 9.86 -17.60
C CYS A 354 12.28 10.18 -16.65
N TRP A 355 11.70 11.38 -16.74
CA TRP A 355 10.68 11.87 -15.80
C TRP A 355 9.39 12.21 -16.54
N GLN A 356 8.66 11.15 -16.86
CA GLN A 356 7.45 11.22 -17.66
C GLN A 356 6.18 11.10 -16.80
N THR A 357 6.27 10.45 -15.64
CA THR A 357 5.12 10.24 -14.73
C THR A 357 5.07 11.35 -13.66
N TYR A 358 4.18 12.32 -13.81
CA TYR A 358 3.99 13.39 -12.83
C TYR A 358 2.53 13.87 -12.77
N VAL A 359 2.12 14.41 -11.62
CA VAL A 359 0.81 15.01 -11.37
C VAL A 359 1.02 16.37 -10.71
N HIS A 360 0.07 17.32 -10.77
CA HIS A 360 0.26 18.65 -10.18
C HIS A 360 0.65 18.61 -8.69
N GLY A 361 0.17 17.59 -7.96
CA GLY A 361 0.54 17.33 -6.57
C GLY A 361 1.97 16.82 -6.33
N SER A 362 2.72 16.46 -7.37
CA SER A 362 4.08 15.88 -7.22
C SER A 362 5.22 16.87 -7.50
N TYR A 363 4.92 18.14 -7.80
CA TYR A 363 5.96 19.17 -7.96
C TYR A 363 5.54 20.57 -7.48
N GLY A 364 6.53 21.44 -7.26
CA GLY A 364 6.31 22.86 -6.95
C GLY A 364 5.41 23.09 -5.74
N GLN A 365 4.45 24.02 -5.88
CA GLN A 365 3.52 24.35 -4.78
C GLN A 365 2.50 23.23 -4.51
N GLY A 366 2.15 22.42 -5.51
CA GLY A 366 1.29 21.26 -5.31
C GLY A 366 1.95 20.21 -4.42
N PHE A 367 3.25 19.97 -4.62
CA PHE A 367 4.05 19.10 -3.76
C PHE A 367 4.15 19.58 -2.32
N LEU A 368 4.40 20.87 -2.09
CA LEU A 368 4.44 21.42 -0.73
C LEU A 368 3.09 21.28 -0.03
N ARG A 369 2.00 21.56 -0.75
CA ARG A 369 0.65 21.38 -0.22
C ARG A 369 0.39 19.93 0.18
N ASN A 370 0.66 18.98 -0.72
CA ASN A 370 0.49 17.56 -0.44
C ASN A 370 1.34 17.13 0.77
N ILE A 371 2.60 17.56 0.85
CA ILE A 371 3.46 17.24 2.01
C ILE A 371 2.87 17.73 3.32
N LEU A 372 2.33 18.96 3.36
CA LEU A 372 1.77 19.53 4.58
C LEU A 372 0.43 18.90 4.95
N GLU A 373 -0.35 18.46 3.95
CA GLU A 373 -1.57 17.68 4.16
C GLU A 373 -1.26 16.30 4.78
N TRP A 374 -0.23 15.62 4.27
CA TRP A 374 0.19 14.31 4.81
C TRP A 374 0.99 14.42 6.11
N PHE A 375 1.80 15.47 6.27
CA PHE A 375 2.68 15.64 7.44
C PHE A 375 2.44 16.99 8.12
N PRO A 376 1.31 17.13 8.86
CA PRO A 376 1.04 18.33 9.66
C PRO A 376 2.16 18.71 10.63
N GLU A 377 2.97 17.75 11.09
CA GLU A 377 4.17 18.00 11.93
C GLU A 377 5.22 18.91 11.24
N LEU A 378 5.15 19.05 9.92
CA LEU A 378 6.02 19.93 9.14
C LEU A 378 5.45 21.35 8.91
N GLU A 379 4.24 21.67 9.38
CA GLU A 379 3.59 22.97 9.13
C GLU A 379 4.44 24.15 9.61
N SER A 380 5.16 23.97 10.72
CA SER A 380 6.11 24.97 11.25
C SER A 380 7.22 25.36 10.25
N LEU A 381 7.50 24.51 9.26
CA LEU A 381 8.54 24.71 8.25
C LEU A 381 8.01 25.34 6.95
N LYS A 382 6.69 25.48 6.79
CA LYS A 382 6.02 25.88 5.54
C LYS A 382 6.66 27.10 4.87
N HIS A 383 6.84 28.19 5.62
CA HIS A 383 7.43 29.41 5.06
C HIS A 383 8.86 29.19 4.55
N GLY A 384 9.66 28.37 5.24
CA GLY A 384 11.00 28.00 4.79
C GLY A 384 10.97 27.15 3.53
N MET A 385 10.00 26.22 3.42
CA MET A 385 9.80 25.40 2.23
C MET A 385 9.38 26.26 1.03
N GLU A 386 8.41 27.15 1.19
CA GLU A 386 7.91 28.04 0.13
C GLU A 386 9.01 29.00 -0.35
N ALA A 387 9.82 29.52 0.58
CA ALA A 387 10.97 30.36 0.26
C ALA A 387 12.03 29.61 -0.55
N ALA A 388 12.35 28.37 -0.18
CA ALA A 388 13.27 27.53 -0.94
C ALA A 388 12.69 27.09 -2.30
N ALA A 389 11.38 26.83 -2.37
CA ALA A 389 10.68 26.46 -3.59
C ALA A 389 10.59 27.60 -4.61
N SER A 390 10.82 28.84 -4.19
CA SER A 390 10.80 30.03 -5.03
C SER A 390 12.17 30.38 -5.64
N LYS A 391 13.24 29.67 -5.25
CA LYS A 391 14.60 29.94 -5.74
C LYS A 391 14.80 29.51 -7.20
N PRO A 392 15.85 30.00 -7.89
CA PRO A 392 16.25 29.52 -9.21
C PRO A 392 16.55 28.01 -9.21
N PHE A 393 16.42 27.35 -10.37
CA PHE A 393 16.62 25.90 -10.50
C PHE A 393 18.00 25.45 -10.02
N LEU A 394 19.05 26.16 -10.43
CA LEU A 394 20.43 25.81 -10.09
C LEU A 394 20.72 25.97 -8.59
N ASP A 395 20.16 27.01 -7.96
CA ASP A 395 20.24 27.22 -6.51
C ASP A 395 19.52 26.12 -5.73
N ALA A 396 18.35 25.70 -6.21
CA ALA A 396 17.62 24.58 -5.64
C ALA A 396 18.38 23.28 -5.83
N LYS A 397 19.06 23.07 -6.96
CA LYS A 397 19.91 21.90 -7.24
C LYS A 397 20.98 21.75 -6.16
N VAL A 398 21.80 22.77 -5.97
CA VAL A 398 22.89 22.77 -4.98
C VAL A 398 22.38 22.53 -3.55
N ARG A 399 21.22 23.10 -3.21
CA ARG A 399 20.61 22.97 -1.87
C ARG A 399 19.91 21.63 -1.64
N TYR A 400 19.37 21.04 -2.70
CA TYR A 400 18.71 19.74 -2.68
C TYR A 400 19.68 18.58 -2.74
N GLU A 401 20.87 18.76 -3.33
CA GLU A 401 21.99 17.79 -3.30
C GLU A 401 22.38 17.38 -1.86
N GLN A 402 21.79 18.01 -0.85
CA GLN A 402 21.95 17.66 0.54
C GLN A 402 20.83 16.75 1.12
N GLN A 403 19.62 16.54 0.54
CA GLN A 403 18.47 15.81 1.18
C GLN A 403 17.38 15.17 0.24
N ILE A 404 16.38 14.44 0.80
CA ILE A 404 15.88 13.06 0.44
C ILE A 404 14.59 12.85 -0.44
N GLU A 405 14.41 11.58 -0.90
CA GLU A 405 13.44 10.89 -1.81
C GLU A 405 12.06 10.43 -1.26
N VAL A 406 11.86 10.28 0.05
CA VAL A 406 10.60 9.75 0.63
C VAL A 406 9.37 10.59 0.23
N LEU A 407 9.58 11.87 -0.06
CA LEU A 407 8.57 12.82 -0.46
C LEU A 407 7.91 12.51 -1.82
N ARG A 408 8.59 11.79 -2.73
CA ARG A 408 8.06 11.48 -4.07
C ARG A 408 6.91 10.48 -4.01
N LEU A 409 7.09 9.39 -3.27
CA LEU A 409 6.13 8.29 -3.18
C LEU A 409 4.77 8.77 -2.64
N ILE A 410 4.78 9.55 -1.56
CA ILE A 410 3.57 10.02 -0.89
C ILE A 410 2.74 10.99 -1.76
N SER A 411 3.36 11.67 -2.73
CA SER A 411 2.67 12.66 -3.56
C SER A 411 1.74 12.09 -4.65
N GLU A 412 1.83 10.79 -4.94
CA GLU A 412 1.10 10.10 -6.02
C GLU A 412 -0.04 9.19 -5.48
N MET A 413 -0.18 9.12 -4.16
CA MET A 413 -1.06 8.18 -3.48
C MET A 413 -2.38 8.83 -3.05
N VAL A 414 -3.47 8.08 -3.18
CA VAL A 414 -4.78 8.35 -2.59
C VAL A 414 -5.04 7.26 -1.57
N VAL A 415 -4.82 7.59 -0.29
CA VAL A 415 -4.99 6.65 0.81
C VAL A 415 -6.38 6.82 1.41
N GLU A 416 -7.05 5.70 1.63
CA GLU A 416 -8.33 5.64 2.33
C GLU A 416 -8.23 6.26 3.75
N GLU A 417 -9.23 7.04 4.15
CA GLU A 417 -9.20 7.78 5.42
C GLU A 417 -9.02 6.84 6.63
N GLY A 418 -8.12 7.18 7.55
CA GLY A 418 -7.85 6.36 8.73
C GLY A 418 -6.95 5.15 8.47
N LEU A 419 -6.50 4.90 7.23
CA LEU A 419 -5.44 3.95 6.94
C LEU A 419 -4.07 4.59 7.10
N PHE A 420 -3.23 3.96 7.92
CA PHE A 420 -1.90 4.46 8.28
C PHE A 420 -0.78 3.51 7.83
N PRO A 421 0.42 4.05 7.49
CA PRO A 421 1.58 3.24 7.12
C PRO A 421 2.09 2.42 8.32
N LYS A 422 2.73 1.28 8.04
CA LYS A 422 3.41 0.51 9.08
C LYS A 422 4.80 1.10 9.33
N ARG A 423 5.21 1.20 10.59
CA ARG A 423 6.55 1.68 10.99
C ARG A 423 7.67 0.93 10.26
N ALA A 424 7.56 -0.40 10.21
CA ALA A 424 8.52 -1.26 9.52
C ALA A 424 8.66 -0.89 8.03
N GLY A 425 7.58 -0.48 7.39
CA GLY A 425 7.55 -0.12 5.97
C GLY A 425 8.23 1.22 5.72
N ALA A 426 7.94 2.21 6.56
CA ALA A 426 8.64 3.49 6.54
C ALA A 426 10.15 3.27 6.74
N GLU A 427 10.56 2.56 7.79
CA GLU A 427 11.98 2.24 8.04
C GLU A 427 12.64 1.50 6.88
N ALA A 428 11.96 0.54 6.26
CA ALA A 428 12.48 -0.24 5.14
C ALA A 428 12.78 0.64 3.93
N ILE A 429 11.89 1.58 3.60
CA ILE A 429 12.10 2.56 2.54
C ILE A 429 13.33 3.43 2.85
N TYR A 430 13.45 3.93 4.08
CA TYR A 430 14.61 4.74 4.49
C TYR A 430 15.93 3.95 4.43
N ARG A 431 15.96 2.72 4.97
CA ARG A 431 17.15 1.87 4.94
C ARG A 431 17.57 1.49 3.52
N ARG A 432 16.62 1.25 2.62
CA ARG A 432 16.90 1.01 1.19
C ARG A 432 17.66 2.18 0.59
N GLN A 433 17.29 3.41 0.94
CA GLN A 433 17.97 4.60 0.42
C GLN A 433 19.38 4.76 0.95
N ILE A 434 19.58 4.51 2.24
CA ILE A 434 20.92 4.48 2.84
C ILE A 434 21.78 3.43 2.14
N ALA A 435 21.27 2.20 1.98
CA ALA A 435 21.99 1.11 1.33
C ALA A 435 22.30 1.40 -0.16
N LYS A 436 21.38 2.06 -0.89
CA LYS A 436 21.65 2.53 -2.26
C LYS A 436 22.84 3.49 -2.24
N ARG A 437 22.81 4.54 -1.41
CA ARG A 437 23.88 5.53 -1.28
C ARG A 437 25.23 4.90 -0.94
N GLU A 438 25.28 4.00 0.03
CA GLU A 438 26.52 3.32 0.44
C GLU A 438 27.14 2.47 -0.66
N ARG A 439 26.32 1.75 -1.44
CA ARG A 439 26.81 0.96 -2.59
C ARG A 439 27.49 1.84 -3.63
N PHE A 440 26.93 3.03 -3.88
CA PHE A 440 27.53 3.99 -4.81
C PHE A 440 28.83 4.60 -4.29
N THR A 441 28.93 4.90 -2.98
CA THR A 441 30.19 5.41 -2.39
C THR A 441 31.32 4.38 -2.44
N ARG A 442 31.00 3.07 -2.43
CA ARG A 442 32.00 1.98 -2.45
C ARG A 442 32.44 1.53 -3.84
N GLN A 443 31.61 1.69 -4.88
CA GLN A 443 31.91 1.21 -6.24
C GLN A 443 32.30 2.37 -7.19
N GLY A 444 33.49 2.92 -7.02
CA GLY A 444 34.00 4.05 -7.82
C GLY A 444 34.42 3.77 -9.28
N ASN A 445 33.99 2.67 -9.92
CA ASN A 445 34.67 2.17 -11.14
C ASN A 445 33.79 1.75 -12.34
N ASP A 446 32.50 2.09 -12.41
CA ASP A 446 31.73 1.86 -13.65
C ASP A 446 31.71 3.11 -14.55
N PHE A 447 32.41 3.04 -15.68
CA PHE A 447 32.73 4.15 -16.59
C PHE A 447 31.50 4.80 -17.26
N GLN A 448 30.40 4.07 -17.48
CA GLN A 448 29.11 4.64 -17.92
C GLN A 448 28.23 5.11 -16.74
N ARG A 449 28.63 4.80 -15.50
CA ARG A 449 27.87 5.12 -14.28
C ARG A 449 28.36 6.39 -13.57
N SER A 450 29.59 6.86 -13.80
CA SER A 450 30.09 8.12 -13.22
C SER A 450 29.52 9.37 -13.90
N ALA A 451 29.43 9.44 -15.24
CA ALA A 451 29.04 10.67 -15.93
C ALA A 451 27.68 11.28 -15.50
N LEU A 452 26.68 10.45 -15.18
CA LEU A 452 25.37 10.93 -14.72
C LEU A 452 25.40 11.41 -13.26
N VAL A 453 26.23 10.78 -12.42
CA VAL A 453 26.45 11.19 -11.03
C VAL A 453 27.34 12.44 -10.99
N ASP A 454 28.30 12.55 -11.91
CA ASP A 454 29.18 13.71 -12.07
C ASP A 454 28.39 14.93 -12.60
N GLU A 455 27.39 14.72 -13.45
CA GLU A 455 26.53 15.78 -14.02
C GLU A 455 25.36 16.18 -13.08
N LEU A 456 24.75 15.19 -12.41
CA LEU A 456 23.54 15.39 -11.60
C LEU A 456 23.81 15.42 -10.09
N GLY A 457 24.98 15.03 -9.61
CA GLY A 457 25.27 14.93 -8.18
C GLY A 457 24.41 13.87 -7.47
N PRO A 458 24.16 14.02 -6.16
CA PRO A 458 23.30 13.13 -5.36
C PRO A 458 21.88 12.90 -5.89
N PHE A 459 21.45 13.74 -6.82
CA PHE A 459 20.27 13.55 -7.63
C PHE A 459 20.27 12.14 -8.26
N ALA A 460 21.37 11.69 -8.88
CA ALA A 460 21.43 10.37 -9.50
C ALA A 460 21.07 9.19 -8.55
N TYR A 461 21.24 9.34 -7.23
CA TYR A 461 20.84 8.34 -6.23
C TYR A 461 19.33 8.21 -6.05
N ILE A 462 18.59 9.31 -6.29
CA ILE A 462 17.13 9.39 -6.21
C ILE A 462 16.48 8.93 -7.52
N TYR A 463 17.18 9.11 -8.65
CA TYR A 463 16.60 8.91 -9.99
C TYR A 463 16.96 7.60 -10.67
N ARG A 464 18.03 6.89 -10.28
CA ARG A 464 18.47 5.71 -11.02
C ARG A 464 17.90 4.40 -10.45
N ASP A 465 16.70 4.07 -10.88
CA ASP A 465 16.55 2.82 -11.63
C ASP A 465 16.61 3.19 -13.15
N PRO A 466 17.38 2.46 -13.99
CA PRO A 466 17.52 2.72 -15.44
C PRO A 466 16.14 2.72 -16.18
N PRO A 467 16.08 3.10 -17.48
CA PRO A 467 14.88 3.64 -18.16
C PRO A 467 13.81 2.59 -18.53
N ASN A 468 13.54 1.67 -17.62
CA ASN A 468 12.25 1.05 -17.45
C ASN A 468 11.92 1.24 -15.97
N PRO A 469 11.26 2.33 -15.54
CA PRO A 469 10.38 2.17 -14.41
C PRO A 469 9.42 1.06 -14.83
N SER A 470 9.68 -0.18 -14.42
CA SER A 470 8.65 -1.20 -14.51
C SER A 470 7.47 -0.58 -13.77
N GLU A 471 6.33 -0.52 -14.43
CA GLU A 471 5.12 0.13 -13.93
C GLU A 471 4.72 -0.43 -12.54
N GLY A 472 5.27 -1.58 -12.13
CA GLY A 472 5.12 -2.17 -10.80
C GLY A 472 5.92 -1.54 -9.65
N LEU A 473 7.07 -0.88 -9.87
CA LEU A 473 7.93 -0.43 -8.76
C LEU A 473 7.23 0.60 -7.84
N GLN A 474 6.33 1.40 -8.38
CA GLN A 474 5.52 2.34 -7.59
C GLN A 474 4.52 1.62 -6.68
N LEU A 475 3.81 0.62 -7.21
CA LEU A 475 2.86 -0.18 -6.44
C LEU A 475 3.59 -1.00 -5.36
N GLU A 476 4.77 -1.54 -5.69
CA GLU A 476 5.63 -2.28 -4.75
C GLU A 476 6.09 -1.42 -3.57
N ASN A 477 6.51 -0.18 -3.83
CA ASN A 477 6.91 0.72 -2.75
C ASN A 477 5.71 1.12 -1.87
N CYS A 478 4.53 1.31 -2.48
CA CYS A 478 3.30 1.57 -1.72
C CYS A 478 2.95 0.36 -0.85
N ILE A 479 3.03 -0.86 -1.40
CA ILE A 479 2.66 -2.05 -0.64
C ILE A 479 3.63 -2.31 0.53
N GLU A 480 4.93 -2.11 0.31
CA GLU A 480 5.94 -2.21 1.38
C GLU A 480 5.72 -1.18 2.49
N LEU A 481 5.30 0.05 2.15
CA LEU A 481 5.01 1.11 3.14
C LEU A 481 3.85 0.71 4.08
N PHE A 482 2.80 0.08 3.56
CA PHE A 482 1.62 -0.28 4.36
C PHE A 482 1.66 -1.68 4.97
N MET A 483 2.48 -2.59 4.44
CA MET A 483 2.61 -3.95 4.94
C MET A 483 3.84 -4.16 5.83
N GLY A 484 4.89 -3.34 5.67
CA GLY A 484 6.08 -3.41 6.51
C GLY A 484 7.16 -4.40 6.05
N PHE A 485 7.03 -5.01 4.87
CA PHE A 485 8.02 -5.93 4.31
C PHE A 485 8.13 -5.80 2.79
N LYS A 486 9.23 -6.32 2.25
CA LYS A 486 9.52 -6.25 0.81
C LYS A 486 8.61 -7.18 0.01
N TYR A 487 8.07 -6.64 -1.08
CA TYR A 487 7.36 -7.42 -2.09
C TYR A 487 8.28 -7.77 -3.28
N ASN A 488 7.96 -8.85 -3.99
CA ASN A 488 8.71 -9.25 -5.18
C ASN A 488 8.36 -8.37 -6.38
N GLN A 489 9.30 -8.21 -7.30
CA GLN A 489 9.10 -7.38 -8.49
C GLN A 489 8.13 -8.03 -9.48
N GLY A 490 7.24 -7.23 -10.06
CA GLY A 490 6.38 -7.65 -11.17
C GLY A 490 5.65 -6.50 -11.86
N GLU A 491 4.99 -6.78 -12.98
CA GLU A 491 4.21 -5.79 -13.73
C GLU A 491 2.74 -5.87 -13.31
N TYR A 492 2.34 -4.97 -12.40
CA TYR A 492 1.03 -4.98 -11.77
C TYR A 492 0.27 -3.68 -12.01
N THR A 493 -1.03 -3.82 -12.24
CA THR A 493 -1.99 -2.72 -12.35
C THR A 493 -2.81 -2.60 -11.06
N ALA A 494 -2.96 -3.73 -10.34
CA ALA A 494 -3.40 -3.77 -8.96
C ALA A 494 -2.76 -4.95 -8.20
N LEU A 495 -2.62 -4.80 -6.88
CA LEU A 495 -2.03 -5.78 -5.97
C LEU A 495 -2.82 -5.80 -4.66
N ALA A 496 -3.06 -6.99 -4.10
CA ALA A 496 -3.62 -7.16 -2.77
C ALA A 496 -2.90 -8.26 -2.00
N GLU A 497 -2.35 -7.88 -0.85
CA GLU A 497 -1.60 -8.78 0.02
C GLU A 497 -1.76 -8.31 1.48
N GLU A 498 -1.80 -9.26 2.43
CA GLU A 498 -1.93 -8.97 3.88
C GLU A 498 -3.08 -8.00 4.22
N GLY A 499 -4.18 -8.07 3.46
CA GLY A 499 -5.35 -7.23 3.68
C GLY A 499 -5.19 -5.77 3.26
N ILE A 500 -4.17 -5.43 2.49
CA ILE A 500 -4.02 -4.12 1.85
C ILE A 500 -4.16 -4.30 0.34
N CYS A 501 -5.07 -3.54 -0.26
CA CYS A 501 -5.31 -3.49 -1.69
C CYS A 501 -4.85 -2.15 -2.27
N ILE A 502 -4.06 -2.23 -3.34
CA ILE A 502 -3.45 -1.10 -4.04
C ILE A 502 -3.75 -1.23 -5.51
N TYR A 503 -4.27 -0.17 -6.14
CA TYR A 503 -4.60 -0.22 -7.56
C TYR A 503 -4.42 1.14 -8.24
N ARG A 504 -4.16 1.13 -9.55
CA ARG A 504 -4.07 2.35 -10.35
C ARG A 504 -5.46 2.90 -10.67
N SER A 505 -5.63 4.21 -10.53
CA SER A 505 -6.92 4.90 -10.76
C SER A 505 -7.47 4.73 -12.18
N ILE A 506 -6.62 4.42 -13.16
CA ILE A 506 -7.04 4.09 -14.52
C ILE A 506 -8.04 2.92 -14.56
N LEU A 507 -8.03 2.02 -13.57
CA LEU A 507 -9.00 0.93 -13.48
C LEU A 507 -10.43 1.42 -13.16
N ASN A 508 -10.60 2.61 -12.58
CA ASN A 508 -11.92 3.20 -12.36
C ASN A 508 -12.59 3.65 -13.67
N GLY A 509 -11.81 3.81 -14.75
CA GLY A 509 -12.29 4.18 -16.07
C GLY A 509 -11.19 4.82 -16.91
N MET A 510 -11.24 4.57 -18.23
CA MET A 510 -10.28 5.15 -19.16
C MET A 510 -10.40 6.69 -19.16
N SER A 511 -9.29 7.36 -18.83
CA SER A 511 -9.18 8.82 -18.82
C SER A 511 -7.86 9.24 -19.43
N ASP A 512 -7.89 10.32 -20.20
CA ASP A 512 -6.74 11.00 -20.78
C ASP A 512 -6.11 12.05 -19.83
N ASP A 513 -6.77 12.30 -18.70
CA ASP A 513 -6.28 13.14 -17.63
C ASP A 513 -5.29 12.35 -16.75
N ILE A 514 -4.01 12.73 -16.81
CA ILE A 514 -2.96 12.07 -16.05
C ILE A 514 -3.08 12.31 -14.54
N GLU A 515 -3.69 13.41 -14.12
CA GLU A 515 -3.90 13.72 -12.71
C GLU A 515 -4.90 12.76 -12.05
N ILE A 516 -5.77 12.17 -12.86
CA ILE A 516 -6.71 11.14 -12.44
C ILE A 516 -6.09 9.77 -12.66
N SER A 517 -5.66 9.46 -13.89
CA SER A 517 -5.21 8.11 -14.27
C SER A 517 -3.89 7.67 -13.61
N GLY A 518 -3.01 8.61 -13.27
CA GLY A 518 -1.69 8.33 -12.69
C GLY A 518 -1.70 8.06 -11.18
N LYS A 519 -2.81 8.36 -10.47
CA LYS A 519 -2.93 8.18 -9.02
C LYS A 519 -3.01 6.70 -8.62
N ILE A 520 -2.47 6.38 -7.46
CA ILE A 520 -2.53 5.03 -6.86
C ILE A 520 -3.48 5.06 -5.66
N HIS A 521 -4.56 4.29 -5.72
CA HIS A 521 -5.47 4.11 -4.59
C HIS A 521 -4.94 3.04 -3.63
N ILE A 522 -5.06 3.28 -2.34
CA ILE A 522 -4.63 2.37 -1.27
C ILE A 522 -5.74 2.26 -0.25
N LEU A 523 -6.21 1.05 -0.01
CA LEU A 523 -7.28 0.77 0.94
C LEU A 523 -7.13 -0.61 1.58
N PRO A 524 -7.82 -0.89 2.69
CA PRO A 524 -7.90 -2.24 3.24
C PRO A 524 -8.77 -3.16 2.37
N GLY A 525 -8.36 -4.42 2.24
CA GLY A 525 -9.14 -5.51 1.65
C GLY A 525 -8.39 -6.29 0.58
N THR A 526 -9.15 -6.86 -0.35
CA THR A 526 -8.66 -7.76 -1.41
C THR A 526 -9.16 -7.30 -2.79
N ILE A 527 -8.80 -8.04 -3.84
CA ILE A 527 -9.36 -7.87 -5.18
C ILE A 527 -10.38 -8.99 -5.37
N GLU A 528 -11.66 -8.68 -5.56
CA GLU A 528 -12.67 -9.72 -5.81
C GLU A 528 -13.16 -9.67 -7.26
N TYR A 529 -13.18 -10.82 -7.94
CA TYR A 529 -13.82 -10.97 -9.25
C TYR A 529 -14.82 -12.13 -9.18
N HIS A 530 -16.09 -11.84 -9.47
CA HIS A 530 -17.21 -12.77 -9.27
C HIS A 530 -17.29 -13.38 -7.86
N GLY A 531 -16.84 -12.63 -6.84
CA GLY A 531 -16.82 -13.06 -5.43
C GLY A 531 -15.68 -14.01 -5.07
N ARG A 532 -14.73 -14.26 -5.98
CA ARG A 532 -13.46 -14.94 -5.70
C ARG A 532 -12.37 -13.90 -5.44
N PRO A 533 -11.55 -14.05 -4.39
CA PRO A 533 -10.43 -13.17 -4.14
C PRO A 533 -9.25 -13.49 -5.05
N TYR A 534 -8.53 -12.46 -5.45
CA TYR A 534 -7.28 -12.49 -6.23
C TYR A 534 -6.25 -11.61 -5.55
N THR A 535 -4.98 -11.96 -5.71
CA THR A 535 -3.87 -11.18 -5.14
C THR A 535 -3.34 -10.13 -6.12
N GLN A 536 -3.64 -10.23 -7.42
CA GLN A 536 -3.02 -9.38 -8.43
C GLN A 536 -3.87 -9.24 -9.69
N VAL A 537 -3.78 -8.05 -10.29
CA VAL A 537 -4.29 -7.70 -11.62
C VAL A 537 -3.12 -7.16 -12.44
N ALA A 538 -2.95 -7.67 -13.64
CA ALA A 538 -1.91 -7.25 -14.58
C ALA A 538 -2.51 -6.83 -15.92
N ASP A 539 -1.71 -6.11 -16.70
CA ASP A 539 -2.04 -5.79 -18.09
C ASP A 539 -2.09 -7.08 -18.93
N TYR A 540 -3.00 -7.11 -19.91
CA TYR A 540 -3.12 -8.23 -20.83
C TYR A 540 -1.85 -8.44 -21.67
N THR A 541 -1.30 -9.65 -21.64
CA THR A 541 -0.04 -10.01 -22.31
C THR A 541 -0.21 -10.55 -23.73
N GLY A 542 -1.45 -10.72 -24.20
CA GLY A 542 -1.72 -11.24 -25.55
C GLY A 542 -1.37 -10.25 -26.65
N SER A 543 -1.39 -10.74 -27.89
CA SER A 543 -1.06 -9.94 -29.07
C SER A 543 -2.06 -8.80 -29.26
N ILE A 544 -1.72 -7.60 -28.81
CA ILE A 544 -2.40 -6.37 -29.25
C ILE A 544 -2.28 -6.35 -30.78
N GLY A 545 -3.42 -6.36 -31.48
CA GLY A 545 -3.50 -6.49 -32.94
C GLY A 545 -2.50 -5.59 -33.68
N ARG A 546 -1.99 -6.06 -34.83
CA ARG A 546 -1.06 -5.26 -35.65
C ARG A 546 -1.77 -3.97 -36.08
N VAL A 547 -1.25 -2.85 -35.60
CA VAL A 547 -1.66 -1.51 -36.02
C VAL A 547 -1.24 -1.29 -37.46
N THR A 548 -2.19 -0.99 -38.35
CA THR A 548 -1.93 -0.52 -39.72
C THR A 548 -2.04 1.00 -39.77
N TYR A 549 -1.35 1.65 -40.72
CA TYR A 549 -1.45 3.11 -40.93
C TYR A 549 -2.90 3.58 -41.14
N ASP A 550 -3.74 2.73 -41.74
CA ASP A 550 -5.18 2.98 -41.94
C ASP A 550 -5.95 3.19 -40.62
N MET A 551 -5.48 2.66 -39.49
CA MET A 551 -6.16 2.83 -38.20
C MET A 551 -6.17 4.30 -37.74
N LEU A 552 -5.22 5.12 -38.20
CA LEU A 552 -5.03 6.51 -37.72
C LEU A 552 -6.11 7.46 -38.21
N GLU A 553 -6.50 7.36 -39.49
CA GLU A 553 -7.62 8.13 -40.05
C GLU A 553 -8.91 7.86 -39.28
N VAL A 554 -8.99 6.68 -38.68
CA VAL A 554 -10.17 6.18 -38.01
C VAL A 554 -10.14 6.35 -36.49
N VAL A 555 -9.03 6.82 -35.90
CA VAL A 555 -8.95 7.02 -34.43
C VAL A 555 -10.01 8.01 -33.93
N SER A 556 -10.35 8.99 -34.76
CA SER A 556 -11.43 9.96 -34.49
C SER A 556 -12.82 9.31 -34.32
N GLN A 557 -13.03 8.12 -34.87
CA GLN A 557 -14.30 7.40 -34.84
C GLN A 557 -14.46 6.54 -33.57
N TYR A 558 -13.39 6.34 -32.79
CA TYR A 558 -13.44 5.64 -31.49
C TYR A 558 -14.19 6.47 -30.44
N THR A 559 -15.31 5.96 -29.97
CA THR A 559 -16.24 6.66 -29.07
C THR A 559 -16.71 5.81 -27.89
N GLN A 560 -16.46 4.50 -27.91
CA GLN A 560 -16.87 3.57 -26.87
C GLN A 560 -15.67 2.86 -26.26
N VAL A 561 -15.74 2.58 -24.95
CA VAL A 561 -14.74 1.82 -24.21
C VAL A 561 -15.46 0.79 -23.36
N ALA A 562 -14.99 -0.45 -23.42
CA ALA A 562 -15.33 -1.51 -22.47
C ALA A 562 -14.05 -2.07 -21.89
N MET A 563 -14.03 -2.42 -20.60
CA MET A 563 -12.92 -3.16 -20.00
C MET A 563 -13.27 -4.64 -20.00
N ASP A 564 -12.35 -5.45 -20.51
CA ASP A 564 -12.42 -6.91 -20.45
C ASP A 564 -11.46 -7.43 -19.38
N ILE A 565 -11.85 -8.54 -18.78
CA ILE A 565 -11.09 -9.25 -17.75
C ILE A 565 -10.96 -10.71 -18.17
N LYS A 566 -9.75 -11.24 -18.12
CA LYS A 566 -9.46 -12.66 -18.31
C LYS A 566 -8.87 -13.25 -17.05
N GLU A 567 -9.53 -14.27 -16.53
CA GLU A 567 -9.02 -15.05 -15.41
C GLU A 567 -7.89 -15.98 -15.90
N THR A 568 -6.77 -15.96 -15.18
CA THR A 568 -5.67 -16.92 -15.36
C THR A 568 -5.47 -17.73 -14.09
N THR A 569 -4.55 -18.70 -14.11
CA THR A 569 -4.25 -19.51 -12.93
C THR A 569 -3.59 -18.74 -11.79
N GLN A 570 -3.04 -17.56 -12.05
CA GLN A 570 -2.26 -16.79 -11.07
C GLN A 570 -2.77 -15.36 -10.85
N GLN A 571 -3.54 -14.80 -11.79
CA GLN A 571 -3.93 -13.40 -11.77
C GLN A 571 -5.12 -13.10 -12.66
N LEU A 572 -5.66 -11.89 -12.53
CA LEU A 572 -6.56 -11.32 -13.52
C LEU A 572 -5.73 -10.53 -14.55
N GLU A 573 -5.98 -10.74 -15.83
CA GLU A 573 -5.46 -9.90 -16.91
C GLU A 573 -6.55 -8.93 -17.37
N VAL A 574 -6.21 -7.66 -17.54
CA VAL A 574 -7.17 -6.61 -17.93
C VAL A 574 -6.71 -5.80 -19.14
N TRP A 575 -7.68 -5.39 -19.95
CA TRP A 575 -7.48 -4.46 -21.05
C TRP A 575 -8.77 -3.73 -21.38
N PHE A 576 -8.65 -2.57 -22.02
CA PHE A 576 -9.76 -1.84 -22.60
C PHE A 576 -9.90 -2.20 -24.07
N ASN A 577 -11.11 -2.53 -24.51
CA ASN A 577 -11.48 -2.50 -25.91
C ASN A 577 -12.07 -1.15 -26.24
N VAL A 578 -11.43 -0.47 -27.18
CA VAL A 578 -11.91 0.79 -27.72
C VAL A 578 -12.55 0.51 -29.08
N THR A 579 -13.82 0.89 -29.24
CA THR A 579 -14.61 0.66 -30.45
C THR A 579 -15.23 1.95 -30.98
N GLY A 580 -15.47 1.98 -32.29
CA GLY A 580 -16.01 3.14 -32.97
C GLY A 580 -17.51 3.02 -33.25
N THR A 581 -18.17 4.16 -33.45
CA THR A 581 -19.57 4.23 -33.87
C THR A 581 -19.66 4.42 -35.39
N GLY A 582 -19.85 3.34 -36.14
CA GLY A 582 -20.04 3.38 -37.60
C GLY A 582 -20.26 1.99 -38.22
N ASN A 583 -20.85 1.94 -39.42
CA ASN A 583 -21.05 0.71 -40.21
C ASN A 583 -19.73 0.08 -40.74
N SER A 584 -18.59 0.73 -40.50
CA SER A 584 -17.27 0.19 -40.76
C SER A 584 -16.89 -0.80 -39.65
N VAL A 585 -16.59 -2.04 -40.03
CA VAL A 585 -16.06 -3.10 -39.15
C VAL A 585 -14.64 -2.73 -38.72
N LEU A 586 -14.53 -1.76 -37.81
CA LEU A 586 -13.26 -1.41 -37.20
C LEU A 586 -12.91 -2.47 -36.19
N GLN A 587 -11.71 -3.02 -36.31
CA GLN A 587 -11.19 -3.93 -35.30
C GLN A 587 -11.09 -3.18 -33.97
N PRO A 588 -11.60 -3.74 -32.87
CA PRO A 588 -11.44 -3.15 -31.55
C PRO A 588 -9.97 -2.91 -31.25
N LEU A 589 -9.63 -1.69 -30.81
CA LEU A 589 -8.29 -1.40 -30.35
C LEU A 589 -8.16 -1.84 -28.89
N GLN A 590 -7.25 -2.77 -28.64
CA GLN A 590 -6.91 -3.20 -27.28
C GLN A 590 -5.89 -2.25 -26.67
N VAL A 591 -6.23 -1.70 -25.51
CA VAL A 591 -5.40 -0.75 -24.76
C VAL A 591 -5.22 -1.28 -23.35
N THR A 592 -3.99 -1.54 -22.92
CA THR A 592 -3.74 -2.01 -21.55
C THR A 592 -3.59 -0.82 -20.59
N PRO A 593 -4.11 -0.90 -19.35
CA PRO A 593 -4.18 0.26 -18.47
C PRO A 593 -2.82 0.83 -18.06
N SER A 594 -1.86 0.00 -17.66
CA SER A 594 -0.56 0.48 -17.19
C SER A 594 0.25 1.07 -18.34
N ALA A 595 0.24 0.42 -19.51
CA ALA A 595 0.86 0.96 -20.72
C ALA A 595 0.20 2.28 -21.16
N LEU A 596 -1.12 2.42 -21.04
CA LEU A 596 -1.81 3.69 -21.34
C LEU A 596 -1.36 4.78 -20.37
N VAL A 597 -1.25 4.51 -19.06
CA VAL A 597 -0.76 5.50 -18.10
C VAL A 597 0.67 5.90 -18.44
N ALA A 598 1.56 4.96 -18.72
CA ALA A 598 2.93 5.26 -19.14
C ALA A 598 2.99 6.05 -20.46
N ASN A 599 2.13 5.72 -21.43
CA ASN A 599 2.07 6.44 -22.69
C ASN A 599 1.45 7.84 -22.54
N LEU A 600 0.45 8.02 -21.67
CA LEU A 600 -0.07 9.33 -21.31
C LEU A 600 1.01 10.17 -20.63
N CYS A 601 1.77 9.59 -19.71
CA CYS A 601 2.93 10.21 -19.08
C CYS A 601 3.97 10.66 -20.12
N LYS A 602 4.33 9.78 -21.06
CA LYS A 602 5.22 10.10 -22.19
C LYS A 602 4.66 11.20 -23.08
N ALA A 603 3.35 11.18 -23.35
CA ALA A 603 2.68 12.11 -24.23
C ALA A 603 2.41 13.48 -23.58
N HIS A 604 2.39 13.56 -22.24
CA HIS A 604 2.11 14.76 -21.46
C HIS A 604 3.32 15.73 -21.31
N GLY A 605 4.31 15.70 -22.19
CA GLY A 605 5.34 16.75 -22.32
C GLY A 605 6.14 16.61 -23.62
N TRP A 606 6.61 17.64 -24.33
CA TRP A 606 6.85 19.06 -24.06
C TRP A 606 6.43 19.92 -25.25
N VAL A 607 5.60 20.95 -25.00
CA VAL A 607 5.72 22.20 -25.76
C VAL A 607 5.29 23.41 -24.94
N LYS A 608 6.20 24.37 -24.77
CA LYS A 608 5.88 25.72 -24.29
C LYS A 608 6.06 26.74 -25.40
N CYS A 609 5.11 27.66 -25.52
CA CYS A 609 5.32 28.87 -26.32
C CYS A 609 6.36 29.75 -25.61
N ARG A 610 7.53 29.96 -26.23
CA ARG A 610 8.62 30.81 -25.71
C ARG A 610 8.39 32.31 -25.93
N LYS A 611 7.40 32.72 -26.74
CA LYS A 611 7.12 34.14 -27.00
C LYS A 611 6.22 34.72 -25.89
N SER A 612 6.78 35.59 -25.05
CA SER A 612 5.98 36.47 -24.19
C SER A 612 5.05 37.32 -25.08
N GLY A 613 3.74 37.31 -24.79
CA GLY A 613 2.76 38.05 -25.60
C GLY A 613 2.23 37.34 -26.84
N CYS A 614 2.45 36.03 -27.01
CA CYS A 614 1.79 35.26 -28.07
C CYS A 614 0.25 35.24 -27.85
N LYS A 615 -0.48 36.10 -28.57
CA LYS A 615 -1.95 36.26 -28.48
C LYS A 615 -2.73 35.28 -29.37
N HIS A 616 -2.05 34.40 -30.09
CA HIS A 616 -2.69 33.54 -31.10
C HIS A 616 -2.99 32.15 -30.53
N ILE A 617 -4.14 32.03 -29.87
CA ILE A 617 -4.85 30.76 -29.71
C ILE A 617 -5.48 30.48 -31.08
N TYR A 618 -4.73 29.84 -31.97
CA TYR A 618 -5.24 29.43 -33.27
C TYR A 618 -6.28 28.32 -33.07
N GLY A 619 -7.49 28.50 -33.61
CA GLY A 619 -8.46 27.42 -33.71
C GLY A 619 -8.12 26.54 -34.92
N VAL A 620 -8.26 25.23 -34.78
CA VAL A 620 -8.19 24.31 -35.93
C VAL A 620 -9.41 24.62 -36.83
N PRO A 621 -9.22 24.93 -38.13
CA PRO A 621 -10.33 25.23 -39.01
C PRO A 621 -11.34 24.07 -39.03
N MET A 622 -12.63 24.40 -39.08
CA MET A 622 -13.73 23.43 -39.15
C MET A 622 -13.70 22.74 -40.52
N GLY A 623 -12.96 21.63 -40.62
CA GLY A 623 -12.82 20.81 -41.82
C GLY A 623 -12.05 19.52 -41.55
N ASN A 624 -12.13 18.55 -42.47
CA ASN A 624 -11.47 17.24 -42.35
C ASN A 624 -9.95 17.42 -42.16
N SER A 625 -9.43 16.88 -41.05
CA SER A 625 -8.02 16.72 -40.68
C SER A 625 -7.00 17.62 -41.41
N PRO A 626 -6.83 18.90 -41.02
CA PRO A 626 -5.94 19.82 -41.72
C PRO A 626 -4.48 19.33 -41.68
N GLN A 627 -3.82 19.46 -42.82
CA GLN A 627 -2.43 19.05 -43.06
C GLN A 627 -1.54 20.31 -43.10
N PHE A 628 -0.42 20.27 -42.39
CA PHE A 628 0.52 21.38 -42.23
C PHE A 628 1.91 20.93 -42.62
N ASP A 629 2.64 21.71 -43.41
CA ASP A 629 4.06 21.46 -43.62
C ASP A 629 4.89 22.15 -42.53
N VAL A 630 5.62 21.36 -41.74
CA VAL A 630 6.54 21.85 -40.72
C VAL A 630 7.90 21.21 -40.90
N LEU A 631 8.92 22.03 -41.18
CA LEU A 631 10.29 21.57 -41.42
C LEU A 631 10.41 20.55 -42.56
N GLY A 632 9.65 20.75 -43.65
CA GLY A 632 9.63 19.85 -44.81
C GLY A 632 8.91 18.52 -44.57
N ARG A 633 8.12 18.41 -43.50
CA ARG A 633 7.30 17.24 -43.18
C ARG A 633 5.84 17.62 -43.10
N SER A 634 5.01 16.82 -43.74
CA SER A 634 3.56 16.92 -43.65
C SER A 634 3.08 16.37 -42.31
N VAL A 635 2.47 17.26 -41.52
CA VAL A 635 1.82 17.00 -40.24
C VAL A 635 0.31 17.02 -40.42
N GLN A 636 -0.37 15.91 -40.15
CA GLN A 636 -1.83 15.86 -40.13
C GLN A 636 -2.36 16.03 -38.71
N ILE A 637 -3.39 16.85 -38.54
CA ILE A 637 -4.09 17.05 -37.27
C ILE A 637 -5.39 16.26 -37.25
N ILE A 638 -5.56 15.37 -36.26
CA ILE A 638 -6.78 14.59 -36.09
C ILE A 638 -7.57 15.07 -34.87
N LYS A 639 -8.87 15.33 -35.06
CA LYS A 639 -9.82 15.69 -33.99
C LYS A 639 -10.43 14.44 -33.38
N GLY A 640 -10.35 14.32 -32.06
CA GLY A 640 -10.91 13.19 -31.32
C GLY A 640 -11.37 13.60 -29.92
N GLY A 641 -12.42 12.93 -29.43
CA GLY A 641 -12.84 12.99 -28.04
C GLY A 641 -11.82 12.36 -27.09
N LYS A 642 -12.12 12.32 -25.78
CA LYS A 642 -11.22 11.74 -24.75
C LYS A 642 -10.74 10.33 -25.10
N ILE A 643 -11.68 9.47 -25.51
CA ILE A 643 -11.43 8.07 -25.87
C ILE A 643 -10.50 7.95 -27.09
N ALA A 644 -10.77 8.73 -28.14
CA ALA A 644 -9.90 8.80 -29.31
C ALA A 644 -8.49 9.28 -28.96
N ARG A 645 -8.32 10.19 -27.98
CA ARG A 645 -7.00 10.59 -27.50
C ARG A 645 -6.28 9.45 -26.79
N CYS A 646 -6.93 8.75 -25.86
CA CYS A 646 -6.34 7.56 -25.23
C CYS A 646 -5.92 6.51 -26.26
N ALA A 647 -6.79 6.21 -27.23
CA ALA A 647 -6.47 5.32 -28.35
C ALA A 647 -5.24 5.79 -29.14
N ALA A 648 -5.19 7.08 -29.50
CA ALA A 648 -4.04 7.66 -30.20
C ALA A 648 -2.73 7.54 -29.40
N THR A 649 -2.79 7.80 -28.09
CA THR A 649 -1.64 7.69 -27.19
C THR A 649 -1.10 6.27 -27.11
N THR A 650 -1.98 5.26 -27.10
CA THR A 650 -1.56 3.85 -27.16
C THR A 650 -0.89 3.49 -28.48
N LEU A 651 -1.36 4.06 -29.59
CA LEU A 651 -0.77 3.85 -30.91
C LEU A 651 0.58 4.60 -31.10
N ALA A 652 0.80 5.68 -30.34
CA ALA A 652 1.96 6.57 -30.45
C ALA A 652 3.29 5.97 -30.01
N ASP A 653 3.31 4.98 -29.12
CA ASP A 653 4.55 4.31 -28.69
C ASP A 653 5.24 3.54 -29.84
N ARG A 654 4.53 3.33 -30.97
CA ARG A 654 5.02 2.57 -32.13
C ARG A 654 5.23 3.42 -33.39
N LEU A 655 4.76 4.66 -33.41
CA LEU A 655 4.72 5.52 -34.58
C LEU A 655 4.92 6.96 -34.08
N ASN A 656 6.01 7.64 -34.46
CA ASN A 656 6.45 8.94 -33.91
C ASN A 656 5.36 10.05 -33.86
N TYR A 657 4.51 10.05 -32.82
CA TYR A 657 3.38 10.97 -32.64
C TYR A 657 3.53 11.83 -31.38
N CYS A 658 2.89 13.00 -31.40
CA CYS A 658 2.80 13.89 -30.25
C CYS A 658 1.34 14.28 -29.99
N CYS A 659 0.92 14.21 -28.73
CA CYS A 659 -0.35 14.78 -28.27
C CYS A 659 -0.10 16.23 -27.84
N ILE A 660 -1.00 17.15 -28.19
CA ILE A 660 -0.84 18.58 -27.88
C ILE A 660 -1.95 19.02 -26.92
N MET A 661 -1.55 19.74 -25.86
CA MET A 661 -2.43 20.26 -24.81
C MET A 661 -3.30 21.43 -25.30
N GLN A 662 -4.53 21.53 -24.79
CA GLN A 662 -5.57 22.49 -25.24
C GLN A 662 -5.19 23.97 -25.05
N ASP A 663 -4.23 24.29 -24.18
CA ASP A 663 -4.00 25.67 -23.70
C ASP A 663 -2.72 26.31 -24.27
N LYS A 664 -2.15 25.71 -25.32
CA LYS A 664 -0.85 26.11 -25.88
C LYS A 664 -0.97 26.49 -27.36
N CYS A 665 -0.08 27.38 -27.82
CA CYS A 665 -0.05 27.81 -29.22
C CYS A 665 0.31 26.63 -30.13
N ILE A 666 -0.62 26.22 -31.00
CA ILE A 666 -0.49 25.08 -31.92
C ILE A 666 0.81 25.08 -32.72
N GLN A 667 1.26 26.25 -33.18
CA GLN A 667 2.43 26.37 -34.05
C GLN A 667 3.72 26.29 -33.24
N CYS A 668 3.74 26.80 -32.01
CA CYS A 668 4.80 26.50 -31.07
C CYS A 668 4.80 25.01 -30.75
N CYS A 669 3.63 24.42 -30.53
CA CYS A 669 3.41 23.00 -30.27
C CYS A 669 4.00 22.08 -31.32
N ILE A 670 3.63 22.29 -32.57
CA ILE A 670 4.15 21.51 -33.68
C ILE A 670 5.65 21.79 -33.86
N ARG A 671 6.13 23.04 -33.73
CA ARG A 671 7.56 23.35 -33.83
C ARG A 671 8.38 22.60 -32.78
N THR A 672 8.04 22.65 -31.48
CA THR A 672 8.78 21.94 -30.43
C THR A 672 8.64 20.43 -30.53
N GLY A 673 7.48 19.91 -30.92
CA GLY A 673 7.31 18.48 -31.18
C GLY A 673 8.24 17.99 -32.29
N VAL A 674 8.42 18.77 -33.36
CA VAL A 674 9.29 18.42 -34.49
C VAL A 674 10.78 18.73 -34.19
N SER A 675 11.11 19.82 -33.50
CA SER A 675 12.50 20.18 -33.14
C SER A 675 13.04 19.46 -31.90
N GLY A 676 12.18 18.93 -31.02
CA GLY A 676 12.57 18.00 -29.97
C GLY A 676 13.18 16.69 -30.49
N MET A 677 12.95 16.38 -31.78
CA MET A 677 13.53 15.22 -32.46
C MET A 677 14.92 15.49 -33.05
N GLN A 678 15.33 16.76 -33.28
CA GLN A 678 16.68 17.14 -33.75
C GLN A 678 17.04 18.58 -33.33
N GLY A 679 18.19 18.75 -32.65
CA GLY A 679 18.63 20.03 -32.08
C GLY A 679 19.11 21.08 -33.09
N TYR A 680 18.18 21.82 -33.70
CA TYR A 680 18.47 22.99 -34.52
C TYR A 680 17.55 24.19 -34.19
N GLU A 681 18.10 25.41 -34.28
CA GLU A 681 17.37 26.69 -34.17
C GLU A 681 16.96 27.20 -35.56
N LEU A 682 15.72 27.68 -35.71
CA LEU A 682 15.26 28.38 -36.92
C LEU A 682 14.22 29.48 -36.62
N THR A 683 14.31 30.56 -37.41
CA THR A 683 13.42 31.73 -37.48
C THR A 683 12.25 31.49 -38.46
N MET A 684 11.12 32.21 -38.32
CA MET A 684 10.01 32.17 -39.30
C MET A 684 9.33 33.53 -39.50
N ASP A 685 8.90 33.74 -40.75
CA ASP A 685 7.96 34.76 -41.23
C ASP A 685 6.50 34.46 -40.84
N GLU A 686 5.73 35.53 -40.71
CA GLU A 686 4.34 35.58 -40.23
C GLU A 686 3.39 35.87 -41.40
N ASN A 687 2.43 34.98 -41.69
CA ASN A 687 1.14 35.30 -42.33
C ASN A 687 0.23 34.06 -42.37
N ASP A 688 -0.85 34.07 -41.59
CA ASP A 688 -2.19 33.59 -41.97
C ASP A 688 -3.17 33.69 -40.77
N GLU A 689 -4.35 34.27 -41.03
CA GLU A 689 -5.43 34.50 -40.06
C GLU A 689 -6.46 33.36 -40.12
N LEU A 690 -6.91 32.81 -38.96
CA LEU A 690 -8.16 32.03 -38.83
C LEU A 690 -8.58 31.82 -37.35
N THR A 691 -9.90 31.64 -37.17
CA THR A 691 -10.75 31.94 -35.99
C THR A 691 -10.75 30.96 -34.80
N LYS A 692 -11.29 31.42 -33.65
CA LYS A 692 -11.39 30.70 -32.34
C LYS A 692 -12.67 29.85 -32.19
N ASN A 693 -12.52 28.55 -31.91
CA ASN A 693 -13.28 27.71 -30.93
C ASN A 693 -13.19 26.19 -31.26
N ALA A 694 -13.05 25.35 -30.22
CA ALA A 694 -13.16 23.87 -30.14
C ALA A 694 -11.84 23.03 -30.02
N PRO A 695 -11.85 21.90 -29.26
CA PRO A 695 -10.63 21.23 -28.75
C PRO A 695 -10.12 20.11 -29.70
N VAL A 696 -8.81 20.08 -29.99
CA VAL A 696 -8.16 19.08 -30.89
C VAL A 696 -6.65 19.00 -30.59
N LEU A 697 -5.97 17.83 -30.77
CA LEU A 697 -4.76 17.65 -31.59
C LEU A 697 -4.05 16.28 -31.40
N ILE A 698 -3.95 15.50 -32.48
CA ILE A 698 -2.98 14.40 -32.67
C ILE A 698 -2.15 14.78 -33.91
N VAL A 699 -0.82 14.82 -33.81
CA VAL A 699 0.10 15.11 -34.92
C VAL A 699 0.61 13.82 -35.53
N SER A 700 0.21 13.51 -36.77
CA SER A 700 0.75 12.41 -37.55
C SER A 700 1.78 12.90 -38.58
N ARG A 701 2.95 12.26 -38.65
CA ARG A 701 3.92 12.47 -39.73
C ARG A 701 3.56 11.60 -40.93
N ILE A 702 3.41 12.19 -42.11
CA ILE A 702 3.48 11.45 -43.38
C ILE A 702 4.90 11.63 -43.92
N ASN A 703 5.62 10.50 -44.02
CA ASN A 703 7.04 10.28 -44.41
C ASN A 703 7.92 11.51 -44.64
#